data_AF-A0A6C0JBU9-F1
#
_entry.id   AF-A0A6C0JBU9-F1
#
_cell.length_a   1.000
_cell.length_b   1.000
_cell.length_c   1.000
_cell.angle_alpha   90.00
_cell.angle_beta   90.00
_cell.angle_gamma   90.00
#
_symmetry.space_group_name_H-M   'P 1'
#
loop_
_entity.id
_entity.type
_entity.pdbx_description
1 polymer ?
#
loop_
_entity_poly.entity_id
_entity_poly.type
_entity_poly.pdbx_seq_one_letter_code
_entity_poly.pdbx_strand_id
1 'polypeptide(L)'
;MSRVEGFDYEGRKEEQRGFLKETDKYWGSRLFPQVIKDVDKESKFLELSKDKTKLNKISPTGTVGKSKLVDKIEKCNLINITGNCGEIEENGCGYCWDTNKIIYGDATGPATDVCSKKNWIAPGPGAGYNCQKKKDQEICKKMTDCGDTAGDRSICAWCPLKGTGVPKKPGLNGGWVAKYPEDKCDWQSQLEGESAKKISFLGWSPSKGGYPRRGKSNADGSMTPAPSPYGAPLDRGEGDCDADSDCGPGMKCGHDGRGPDGKSGVPGLKNPDGSALTPNAGYKDYCYDPNAAPKFEGNLISPVDCARFKQLFPCVGPTMLSGPHTSECLQSLWKKSGCVGDLKTQVSDRTDYSNWNSVGYSQVQDNMKKDIYEKAKNGTDYTKASQRYKQCFNEDINPCEKRFKPRPNSCVQKIYDSTGCSASGKLNPSNTLSWPNGYVDDMWKKGQQGGWSVNTYKSKLFNIKRQMQSGLLNPKTDFDNTINTSMMCNGKMPEIPWDKPCWRDFTIILSTIPGVTENPTNLNLSFNGSSASFKSLLTVGGRGSWKNEFAWVGKYEITKSKYDGKYFPFWNFIRESRNYWNNNWDIFKTRLLTVPSVSSGTTSVNSKWGGWSNPGWLKRPKGQGDCDSDANCGPGLKCSQNPKKLPGVVDGGAIKPNNWGAGRDFCYDPNDATFNGGGEDMLAFLDRSRFDDFIQTTTSASTANSKGYFLKVGLKKYVSKQAFMNENFPYWLFLRTASVN
;
A
#
# COMPACT_ATOMS: atom_id res chain seq x y z
N MET A 1 -111.53 -57.49 40.44
CA MET A 1 -110.14 -57.30 39.95
C MET A 1 -110.12 -57.53 38.43
N SER A 2 -108.95 -57.35 37.80
CA SER A 2 -108.61 -57.55 36.37
C SER A 2 -109.37 -56.72 35.31
N ARG A 3 -108.68 -55.73 34.74
CA ARG A 3 -108.93 -55.22 33.38
C ARG A 3 -108.24 -56.10 32.35
N VAL A 4 -108.76 -56.10 31.13
CA VAL A 4 -108.15 -56.69 29.93
C VAL A 4 -107.88 -55.56 28.95
N GLU A 5 -106.71 -55.53 28.32
CA GLU A 5 -106.46 -54.71 27.13
C GLU A 5 -105.79 -55.57 26.05
N GLY A 6 -106.40 -55.60 24.87
CA GLY A 6 -105.94 -56.31 23.69
C GLY A 6 -105.34 -55.37 22.65
N PHE A 7 -104.66 -55.93 21.66
CA PHE A 7 -103.98 -55.17 20.61
C PHE A 7 -104.97 -54.78 19.49
N ASP A 8 -105.28 -53.48 19.36
CA ASP A 8 -106.11 -52.96 18.26
C ASP A 8 -105.26 -52.68 16.99
N TYR A 9 -105.78 -53.14 15.85
CA TYR A 9 -105.20 -53.00 14.51
C TYR A 9 -105.94 -51.98 13.64
N GLU A 10 -107.21 -51.64 13.94
CA GLU A 10 -107.96 -50.60 13.22
C GLU A 10 -107.59 -49.21 13.73
N GLY A 11 -107.49 -49.01 15.05
CA GLY A 11 -107.24 -47.71 15.67
C GLY A 11 -105.91 -47.03 15.35
N ARG A 12 -104.93 -47.73 14.75
CA ARG A 12 -103.62 -47.15 14.38
C ARG A 12 -103.38 -46.97 12.87
N LYS A 13 -104.40 -47.18 12.02
CA LYS A 13 -104.29 -46.82 10.58
C LYS A 13 -104.02 -45.34 10.36
N GLU A 14 -104.53 -44.46 11.22
CA GLU A 14 -104.34 -43.02 11.09
C GLU A 14 -102.95 -42.56 11.57
N GLU A 15 -102.44 -43.10 12.69
CA GLU A 15 -101.05 -42.87 13.12
C GLU A 15 -100.04 -43.45 12.13
N GLN A 16 -100.25 -44.66 11.61
CA GLN A 16 -99.36 -45.20 10.57
C GLN A 16 -99.45 -44.42 9.26
N ARG A 17 -100.63 -43.90 8.86
CA ARG A 17 -100.73 -42.98 7.72
C ARG A 17 -100.13 -41.61 7.99
N GLY A 18 -100.16 -41.14 9.24
CA GLY A 18 -99.49 -39.92 9.69
C GLY A 18 -97.98 -40.07 9.62
N PHE A 19 -97.44 -41.12 10.24
CA PHE A 19 -96.02 -41.48 10.21
C PHE A 19 -95.54 -41.80 8.79
N LEU A 20 -96.32 -42.50 7.95
CA LEU A 20 -95.99 -42.72 6.54
C LEU A 20 -96.08 -41.44 5.71
N LYS A 21 -97.03 -40.52 5.96
CA LYS A 21 -97.05 -39.22 5.27
C LYS A 21 -95.94 -38.28 5.73
N GLU A 22 -95.58 -38.26 7.00
CA GLU A 22 -94.43 -37.50 7.49
C GLU A 22 -93.12 -38.09 7.00
N THR A 23 -92.95 -39.43 7.03
CA THR A 23 -91.78 -40.06 6.43
C THR A 23 -91.75 -39.87 4.91
N ASP A 24 -92.85 -39.95 4.17
CA ASP A 24 -92.87 -39.66 2.72
C ASP A 24 -92.58 -38.18 2.42
N LYS A 25 -92.93 -37.25 3.33
CA LYS A 25 -92.51 -35.83 3.26
C LYS A 25 -91.04 -35.62 3.65
N TYR A 26 -90.50 -36.47 4.53
CA TYR A 26 -89.10 -36.50 4.98
C TYR A 26 -88.17 -37.21 3.97
N TRP A 27 -88.69 -38.17 3.19
CA TRP A 27 -88.01 -38.86 2.09
C TRP A 27 -88.15 -38.08 0.79
N GLY A 28 -89.32 -37.50 0.50
CA GLY A 28 -89.54 -36.59 -0.63
C GLY A 28 -88.75 -35.27 -0.56
N SER A 29 -88.20 -34.93 0.60
CA SER A 29 -87.23 -33.84 0.78
C SER A 29 -85.76 -34.30 0.76
N ARG A 30 -85.50 -35.60 0.58
CA ARG A 30 -84.16 -36.19 0.40
C ARG A 30 -83.94 -36.75 -1.01
N LEU A 31 -83.96 -35.85 -2.00
CA LEU A 31 -83.19 -36.02 -3.23
C LEU A 31 -82.17 -34.87 -3.43
N PHE A 32 -81.53 -34.46 -2.33
CA PHE A 32 -80.14 -34.01 -2.45
C PHE A 32 -79.27 -35.22 -2.79
N PRO A 33 -78.40 -35.16 -3.80
CA PRO A 33 -77.27 -36.08 -3.88
C PRO A 33 -76.50 -35.97 -2.57
N GLN A 34 -76.31 -37.08 -1.87
CA GLN A 34 -75.50 -37.13 -0.65
C GLN A 34 -74.05 -36.82 -1.04
N VAL A 35 -73.65 -35.55 -0.97
CA VAL A 35 -72.23 -35.19 -0.99
C VAL A 35 -71.65 -35.74 0.32
N ILE A 36 -70.89 -36.82 0.21
CA ILE A 36 -70.28 -37.49 1.35
C ILE A 36 -69.42 -36.46 2.08
N LYS A 37 -69.52 -36.43 3.42
CA LYS A 37 -68.66 -35.59 4.25
C LYS A 37 -67.20 -35.92 3.90
N ASP A 38 -66.39 -34.87 3.72
CA ASP A 38 -64.95 -34.94 3.40
C ASP A 38 -64.58 -35.29 1.94
N VAL A 39 -65.49 -35.09 0.96
CA VAL A 39 -65.16 -35.11 -0.49
C VAL A 39 -64.70 -33.73 -1.00
N ASP A 40 -63.73 -33.74 -1.91
CA ASP A 40 -63.06 -32.56 -2.47
C ASP A 40 -64.00 -31.61 -3.27
N LYS A 41 -63.63 -30.32 -3.31
CA LYS A 41 -64.38 -29.18 -3.86
C LYS A 41 -64.39 -29.09 -5.39
N GLU A 42 -64.32 -30.23 -6.08
CA GLU A 42 -64.39 -30.36 -7.55
C GLU A 42 -65.49 -31.33 -8.01
N SER A 43 -66.48 -31.59 -7.15
CA SER A 43 -67.63 -32.44 -7.47
C SER A 43 -68.49 -31.85 -8.60
N LYS A 44 -68.66 -32.61 -9.69
CA LYS A 44 -69.56 -32.27 -10.82
C LYS A 44 -70.92 -32.94 -10.63
N PHE A 45 -72.00 -32.23 -10.92
CA PHE A 45 -73.35 -32.81 -10.93
C PHE A 45 -73.50 -33.72 -12.17
N LEU A 46 -73.74 -35.01 -11.92
CA LEU A 46 -73.86 -36.05 -12.95
C LEU A 46 -75.15 -36.86 -12.75
N GLU A 47 -75.79 -37.23 -13.85
CA GLU A 47 -76.96 -38.11 -13.90
C GLU A 47 -76.65 -39.36 -14.73
N LEU A 48 -77.05 -40.54 -14.27
CA LEU A 48 -76.87 -41.79 -15.03
C LEU A 48 -77.90 -41.86 -16.17
N SER A 49 -77.46 -42.21 -17.37
CA SER A 49 -78.34 -42.35 -18.54
C SER A 49 -79.42 -43.42 -18.30
N LYS A 50 -80.59 -43.28 -18.96
CA LYS A 50 -81.76 -44.17 -18.72
C LYS A 50 -81.47 -45.65 -19.01
N ASP A 51 -80.56 -45.94 -19.92
CA ASP A 51 -80.04 -47.27 -20.28
C ASP A 51 -78.87 -47.73 -19.38
N LYS A 52 -78.44 -46.89 -18.43
CA LYS A 52 -77.34 -47.11 -17.47
C LYS A 52 -75.95 -47.29 -18.08
N THR A 53 -75.75 -46.87 -19.34
CA THR A 53 -74.45 -47.03 -20.03
C THR A 53 -73.50 -45.85 -19.89
N LYS A 54 -73.98 -44.65 -19.52
CA LYS A 54 -73.19 -43.40 -19.49
C LYS A 54 -73.57 -42.48 -18.34
N LEU A 55 -72.66 -41.59 -17.94
CA LEU A 55 -72.93 -40.47 -17.02
C LEU A 55 -73.02 -39.16 -17.80
N ASN A 56 -74.17 -38.49 -17.72
CA ASN A 56 -74.45 -37.19 -18.33
C ASN A 56 -74.13 -36.07 -17.32
N LYS A 57 -73.65 -34.92 -17.79
CA LYS A 57 -73.59 -33.70 -16.95
C LYS A 57 -74.98 -33.07 -16.85
N ILE A 58 -75.33 -32.57 -15.67
CA ILE A 58 -76.58 -31.84 -15.42
C ILE A 58 -76.29 -30.56 -14.62
N SER A 59 -77.09 -29.52 -14.83
CA SER A 59 -77.07 -28.30 -13.99
C SER A 59 -78.03 -28.46 -12.80
N PRO A 60 -77.76 -27.85 -11.63
CA PRO A 60 -78.63 -27.99 -10.46
C PRO A 60 -79.99 -27.31 -10.63
N THR A 61 -81.07 -28.09 -10.56
CA THR A 61 -82.46 -27.59 -10.58
C THR A 61 -83.08 -27.63 -9.19
N GLY A 62 -83.29 -26.46 -8.58
CA GLY A 62 -84.11 -26.34 -7.38
C GLY A 62 -85.59 -26.51 -7.73
N THR A 63 -86.25 -27.52 -7.14
CA THR A 63 -87.66 -27.82 -7.40
C THR A 63 -88.45 -27.89 -6.08
N VAL A 64 -88.80 -26.72 -5.54
CA VAL A 64 -89.80 -26.57 -4.47
C VAL A 64 -90.62 -25.32 -4.79
N GLY A 65 -91.96 -25.40 -4.74
CA GLY A 65 -92.83 -24.29 -5.12
C GLY A 65 -92.68 -23.06 -4.22
N LYS A 66 -91.78 -22.13 -4.61
CA LYS A 66 -91.57 -20.81 -4.01
C LYS A 66 -91.49 -19.75 -5.12
N SER A 67 -91.29 -18.48 -4.77
CA SER A 67 -91.28 -17.41 -5.78
C SER A 67 -90.02 -17.48 -6.65
N LYS A 68 -90.12 -17.05 -7.92
CA LYS A 68 -89.03 -17.02 -8.91
C LYS A 68 -87.75 -16.29 -8.44
N LEU A 69 -87.81 -15.52 -7.36
CA LEU A 69 -86.66 -14.87 -6.73
C LEU A 69 -85.92 -15.83 -5.77
N VAL A 70 -86.66 -16.59 -4.96
CA VAL A 70 -86.09 -17.57 -4.00
C VAL A 70 -85.35 -18.68 -4.75
N ASP A 71 -85.90 -19.16 -5.87
CA ASP A 71 -85.25 -20.19 -6.69
C ASP A 71 -83.88 -19.73 -7.23
N LYS A 72 -83.74 -18.43 -7.56
CA LYS A 72 -82.48 -17.86 -8.04
C LYS A 72 -81.46 -17.67 -6.92
N ILE A 73 -81.91 -17.23 -5.75
CA ILE A 73 -81.08 -17.14 -4.54
C ILE A 73 -80.51 -18.53 -4.20
N GLU A 74 -81.37 -19.55 -4.21
CA GLU A 74 -80.98 -20.92 -3.85
C GLU A 74 -80.00 -21.54 -4.86
N LYS A 75 -80.16 -21.28 -6.17
CA LYS A 75 -79.16 -21.66 -7.17
C LYS A 75 -77.77 -21.10 -6.85
N CYS A 76 -77.67 -19.82 -6.50
CA CYS A 76 -76.37 -19.22 -6.14
C CYS A 76 -75.81 -19.80 -4.83
N ASN A 77 -76.66 -20.09 -3.84
CA ASN A 77 -76.25 -20.77 -2.60
C ASN A 77 -75.66 -22.17 -2.86
N LEU A 78 -76.27 -22.96 -3.75
CA LEU A 78 -75.78 -24.31 -4.13
C LEU A 78 -74.40 -24.25 -4.80
N ILE A 79 -74.17 -23.24 -5.65
CA ILE A 79 -72.85 -23.00 -6.25
C ILE A 79 -71.84 -22.58 -5.16
N ASN A 80 -72.27 -21.78 -4.18
CA ASN A 80 -71.44 -21.36 -3.05
C ASN A 80 -71.00 -22.55 -2.15
N ILE A 81 -71.84 -23.58 -2.01
CA ILE A 81 -71.50 -24.83 -1.29
C ILE A 81 -70.41 -25.62 -2.03
N THR A 82 -70.53 -25.76 -3.36
CA THR A 82 -69.55 -26.50 -4.18
C THR A 82 -68.27 -25.70 -4.44
N GLY A 83 -68.33 -24.37 -4.42
CA GLY A 83 -67.21 -23.50 -4.76
C GLY A 83 -66.78 -23.58 -6.23
N ASN A 84 -67.71 -23.96 -7.13
CA ASN A 84 -67.48 -24.06 -8.56
C ASN A 84 -67.78 -22.72 -9.25
N CYS A 85 -66.75 -21.88 -9.40
CA CYS A 85 -66.87 -20.55 -10.02
C CYS A 85 -67.33 -20.58 -11.50
N GLY A 86 -67.29 -21.73 -12.18
CA GLY A 86 -67.75 -21.87 -13.57
C GLY A 86 -69.28 -21.78 -13.73
N GLU A 87 -70.04 -22.19 -12.72
CA GLU A 87 -71.52 -22.21 -12.78
C GLU A 87 -72.14 -20.82 -12.59
N ILE A 88 -71.36 -19.81 -12.20
CA ILE A 88 -71.83 -18.47 -11.81
C ILE A 88 -72.53 -17.76 -12.98
N GLU A 89 -71.95 -17.82 -14.17
CA GLU A 89 -72.46 -17.12 -15.35
C GLU A 89 -73.76 -17.75 -15.86
N GLU A 90 -73.76 -19.07 -16.07
CA GLU A 90 -74.91 -19.83 -16.58
C GLU A 90 -76.14 -19.76 -15.65
N ASN A 91 -75.93 -19.54 -14.35
CA ASN A 91 -77.00 -19.42 -13.36
C ASN A 91 -77.37 -17.98 -12.99
N GLY A 92 -76.72 -16.97 -13.59
CA GLY A 92 -77.03 -15.55 -13.35
C GLY A 92 -76.70 -15.06 -11.94
N CYS A 93 -75.61 -15.58 -11.35
CA CYS A 93 -75.15 -15.22 -10.02
C CYS A 93 -74.07 -14.12 -10.05
N GLY A 94 -74.04 -13.28 -9.01
CA GLY A 94 -72.94 -12.34 -8.77
C GLY A 94 -71.93 -12.91 -7.78
N TYR A 95 -70.83 -12.17 -7.58
CA TYR A 95 -69.76 -12.55 -6.67
C TYR A 95 -69.34 -11.37 -5.78
N CYS A 96 -69.21 -11.60 -4.48
CA CYS A 96 -68.75 -10.59 -3.52
C CYS A 96 -67.29 -10.85 -3.11
N TRP A 97 -66.40 -9.89 -3.42
CA TRP A 97 -64.97 -9.99 -3.11
C TRP A 97 -64.64 -9.77 -1.62
N ASP A 98 -65.52 -9.06 -0.89
CA ASP A 98 -65.41 -8.84 0.57
C ASP A 98 -65.61 -10.13 1.36
N THR A 99 -66.69 -10.85 1.05
CA THR A 99 -67.12 -12.05 1.80
C THR A 99 -66.69 -13.37 1.15
N ASN A 100 -66.12 -13.33 -0.07
CA ASN A 100 -65.78 -14.51 -0.87
C ASN A 100 -66.99 -15.45 -1.08
N LYS A 101 -68.15 -14.86 -1.41
CA LYS A 101 -69.42 -15.58 -1.62
C LYS A 101 -70.00 -15.36 -3.01
N ILE A 102 -70.64 -16.40 -3.51
CA ILE A 102 -71.48 -16.40 -4.72
C ILE A 102 -72.92 -16.12 -4.28
N ILE A 103 -73.51 -15.02 -4.74
CA ILE A 103 -74.78 -14.48 -4.21
C ILE A 103 -75.65 -14.02 -5.40
N TYR A 104 -76.96 -14.17 -5.29
CA TYR A 104 -77.87 -13.60 -6.29
C TYR A 104 -77.98 -12.07 -6.15
N GLY A 105 -78.03 -11.35 -7.26
CA GLY A 105 -78.15 -9.88 -7.28
C GLY A 105 -78.18 -9.35 -8.71
N ASP A 106 -77.99 -8.05 -8.86
CA ASP A 106 -77.98 -7.36 -10.16
C ASP A 106 -76.88 -6.29 -10.23
N ALA A 107 -76.97 -5.38 -11.20
CA ALA A 107 -76.02 -4.27 -11.40
C ALA A 107 -75.98 -3.26 -10.23
N THR A 108 -77.00 -3.24 -9.36
CA THR A 108 -77.10 -2.32 -8.22
C THR A 108 -76.55 -2.91 -6.92
N GLY A 109 -76.53 -4.24 -6.79
CA GLY A 109 -75.99 -4.94 -5.61
C GLY A 109 -76.47 -6.40 -5.45
N PRO A 110 -76.00 -7.08 -4.39
CA PRO A 110 -76.56 -8.36 -3.94
C PRO A 110 -78.00 -8.20 -3.42
N ALA A 111 -78.85 -9.20 -3.63
CA ALA A 111 -80.25 -9.18 -3.21
C ALA A 111 -80.46 -9.63 -1.74
N THR A 112 -79.49 -10.33 -1.13
CA THR A 112 -79.68 -11.04 0.15
C THR A 112 -78.48 -10.99 1.11
N ASP A 113 -77.42 -10.24 0.81
CA ASP A 113 -76.21 -10.18 1.64
C ASP A 113 -75.58 -8.78 1.59
N VAL A 114 -74.65 -8.47 2.49
CA VAL A 114 -73.93 -7.20 2.51
C VAL A 114 -72.61 -7.34 1.75
N CYS A 115 -72.53 -6.68 0.59
CA CYS A 115 -71.28 -6.49 -0.16
C CYS A 115 -71.06 -5.00 -0.40
N SER A 116 -69.83 -4.49 -0.26
CA SER A 116 -69.58 -3.09 -0.58
C SER A 116 -69.70 -2.86 -2.09
N LYS A 117 -70.28 -1.72 -2.51
CA LYS A 117 -70.52 -1.41 -3.93
C LYS A 117 -69.25 -1.46 -4.80
N LYS A 118 -68.06 -1.27 -4.20
CA LYS A 118 -66.76 -1.35 -4.88
C LYS A 118 -66.30 -2.80 -5.15
N ASN A 119 -66.72 -3.73 -4.31
CA ASN A 119 -66.26 -5.12 -4.29
C ASN A 119 -67.37 -6.13 -4.63
N TRP A 120 -68.53 -5.64 -5.08
CA TRP A 120 -69.58 -6.40 -5.72
C TRP A 120 -69.30 -6.55 -7.22
N ILE A 121 -69.28 -7.79 -7.71
CA ILE A 121 -69.23 -8.10 -9.13
C ILE A 121 -70.61 -8.63 -9.52
N ALA A 122 -71.36 -7.83 -10.26
CA ALA A 122 -72.69 -8.17 -10.77
C ALA A 122 -72.66 -9.41 -11.70
N PRO A 123 -73.80 -10.10 -11.90
CA PRO A 123 -73.85 -11.30 -12.73
C PRO A 123 -73.31 -11.12 -14.16
N GLY A 124 -72.55 -12.12 -14.61
CA GLY A 124 -71.92 -12.17 -15.93
C GLY A 124 -70.48 -12.72 -15.87
N PRO A 125 -69.74 -12.70 -16.99
CA PRO A 125 -68.41 -13.31 -17.11
C PRO A 125 -67.40 -12.84 -16.05
N GLY A 126 -67.51 -11.58 -15.63
CA GLY A 126 -66.66 -11.00 -14.59
C GLY A 126 -66.80 -11.67 -13.22
N ALA A 127 -67.98 -12.17 -12.86
CA ALA A 127 -68.23 -12.78 -11.55
C ALA A 127 -67.54 -14.14 -11.43
N GLY A 128 -67.66 -15.00 -12.44
CA GLY A 128 -66.93 -16.27 -12.55
C GLY A 128 -65.41 -16.07 -12.51
N TYR A 129 -64.89 -15.15 -13.31
CA TYR A 129 -63.47 -14.81 -13.35
C TYR A 129 -62.93 -14.34 -11.98
N ASN A 130 -63.63 -13.43 -11.29
CA ASN A 130 -63.17 -12.89 -10.01
C ASN A 130 -63.30 -13.90 -8.86
N CYS A 131 -64.33 -14.76 -8.87
CA CYS A 131 -64.43 -15.90 -7.96
C CYS A 131 -63.21 -16.82 -8.10
N GLN A 132 -62.89 -17.25 -9.32
CA GLN A 132 -61.76 -18.15 -9.55
C GLN A 132 -60.43 -17.49 -9.22
N LYS A 133 -60.28 -16.20 -9.56
CA LYS A 133 -59.09 -15.40 -9.22
C LYS A 133 -58.83 -15.35 -7.73
N LYS A 134 -59.86 -15.08 -6.91
CA LYS A 134 -59.73 -15.10 -5.45
C LYS A 134 -59.36 -16.51 -4.96
N LYS A 135 -60.05 -17.55 -5.43
CA LYS A 135 -59.79 -18.95 -5.08
C LYS A 135 -58.33 -19.34 -5.34
N ASP A 136 -57.83 -19.07 -6.54
CA ASP A 136 -56.43 -19.33 -6.91
C ASP A 136 -55.44 -18.54 -6.05
N GLN A 137 -55.70 -17.25 -5.80
CA GLN A 137 -54.85 -16.40 -4.97
C GLN A 137 -54.78 -16.88 -3.51
N GLU A 138 -55.91 -17.26 -2.90
CA GLU A 138 -55.91 -17.81 -1.53
C GLU A 138 -55.27 -19.20 -1.42
N ILE A 139 -55.20 -19.99 -2.51
CA ILE A 139 -54.38 -21.21 -2.56
C ILE A 139 -52.90 -20.84 -2.59
N CYS A 140 -52.48 -19.96 -3.50
CA CYS A 140 -51.06 -19.65 -3.70
C CYS A 140 -50.43 -18.84 -2.56
N LYS A 141 -51.19 -18.04 -1.82
CA LYS A 141 -50.73 -17.36 -0.60
C LYS A 141 -50.27 -18.32 0.50
N LYS A 142 -50.70 -19.60 0.48
CA LYS A 142 -50.26 -20.63 1.44
C LYS A 142 -48.86 -21.17 1.15
N MET A 143 -48.26 -20.82 0.00
CA MET A 143 -46.88 -21.23 -0.30
C MET A 143 -45.93 -20.64 0.74
N THR A 144 -45.14 -21.48 1.39
CA THR A 144 -44.12 -21.04 2.37
C THR A 144 -42.80 -20.64 1.71
N ASP A 145 -42.43 -21.27 0.60
CA ASP A 145 -41.25 -20.96 -0.20
C ASP A 145 -41.45 -21.34 -1.68
N CYS A 146 -40.42 -21.18 -2.51
CA CYS A 146 -40.50 -21.48 -3.95
C CYS A 146 -40.57 -22.97 -4.33
N GLY A 147 -40.31 -23.89 -3.40
CA GLY A 147 -40.47 -25.34 -3.60
C GLY A 147 -41.88 -25.86 -3.27
N ASP A 148 -42.67 -25.11 -2.51
CA ASP A 148 -43.96 -25.53 -1.94
C ASP A 148 -45.13 -25.57 -2.97
N THR A 149 -45.07 -26.52 -3.91
CA THR A 149 -46.07 -26.66 -4.99
C THR A 149 -46.86 -27.98 -4.96
N ALA A 150 -46.87 -28.67 -3.83
CA ALA A 150 -47.62 -29.93 -3.67
C ALA A 150 -49.12 -29.68 -3.51
N GLY A 151 -49.95 -30.55 -4.10
CA GLY A 151 -51.41 -30.53 -3.97
C GLY A 151 -52.08 -29.40 -4.76
N ASP A 152 -52.99 -28.68 -4.11
CA ASP A 152 -53.72 -27.52 -4.66
C ASP A 152 -52.76 -26.42 -5.17
N ARG A 153 -51.59 -26.27 -4.52
CA ARG A 153 -50.53 -25.33 -4.91
C ARG A 153 -49.80 -25.66 -6.23
N SER A 154 -50.16 -26.76 -6.91
CA SER A 154 -49.62 -27.08 -8.25
C SER A 154 -49.90 -25.99 -9.29
N ILE A 155 -50.97 -25.19 -9.12
CA ILE A 155 -51.31 -24.01 -9.96
C ILE A 155 -50.46 -22.76 -9.67
N CYS A 156 -49.54 -22.83 -8.70
CA CYS A 156 -48.83 -21.68 -8.17
C CYS A 156 -47.33 -21.69 -8.55
N ALA A 157 -46.73 -20.50 -8.63
CA ALA A 157 -45.29 -20.30 -8.70
C ALA A 157 -44.90 -19.06 -7.88
N TRP A 158 -43.63 -18.97 -7.50
CA TRP A 158 -43.19 -17.99 -6.51
C TRP A 158 -42.87 -16.63 -7.11
N CYS A 159 -43.36 -15.56 -6.50
CA CYS A 159 -42.90 -14.20 -6.80
C CYS A 159 -41.89 -13.73 -5.74
N PRO A 160 -40.58 -13.65 -6.05
CA PRO A 160 -39.57 -13.30 -5.06
C PRO A 160 -39.72 -11.88 -4.50
N LEU A 161 -40.19 -10.90 -5.30
CA LEU A 161 -40.45 -9.54 -4.81
C LEU A 161 -41.58 -9.46 -3.78
N LYS A 162 -42.57 -10.36 -3.86
CA LYS A 162 -43.71 -10.38 -2.92
C LYS A 162 -43.48 -11.36 -1.76
N GLY A 163 -42.50 -12.27 -1.87
CA GLY A 163 -42.24 -13.30 -0.86
C GLY A 163 -43.43 -14.25 -0.68
N THR A 164 -44.17 -14.53 -1.75
CA THR A 164 -45.37 -15.37 -1.71
C THR A 164 -45.63 -16.06 -3.06
N GLY A 165 -46.44 -17.11 -3.03
CA GLY A 165 -46.94 -17.78 -4.23
C GLY A 165 -48.01 -16.96 -4.94
N VAL A 166 -47.98 -16.98 -6.27
CA VAL A 166 -49.05 -16.41 -7.11
C VAL A 166 -49.52 -17.42 -8.15
N PRO A 167 -50.77 -17.33 -8.63
CA PRO A 167 -51.28 -18.20 -9.69
C PRO A 167 -50.48 -18.02 -10.98
N LYS A 168 -50.08 -19.13 -11.62
CA LYS A 168 -49.20 -19.10 -12.81
C LYS A 168 -49.93 -19.44 -14.11
N LYS A 169 -49.34 -19.02 -15.23
CA LYS A 169 -49.62 -19.52 -16.58
C LYS A 169 -48.31 -19.62 -17.38
N PRO A 170 -48.25 -20.44 -18.44
CA PRO A 170 -47.08 -20.50 -19.32
C PRO A 170 -46.76 -19.12 -19.92
N GLY A 171 -45.47 -18.76 -19.96
CA GLY A 171 -44.98 -17.58 -20.66
C GLY A 171 -44.84 -17.80 -22.17
N LEU A 172 -44.94 -16.71 -22.96
CA LEU A 172 -44.80 -16.76 -24.44
C LEU A 172 -43.46 -17.35 -24.91
N ASN A 173 -42.40 -17.15 -24.11
CA ASN A 173 -41.04 -17.61 -24.41
C ASN A 173 -40.63 -18.84 -23.56
N GLY A 174 -41.62 -19.53 -22.95
CA GLY A 174 -41.40 -20.57 -21.96
C GLY A 174 -41.51 -20.05 -20.51
N GLY A 175 -41.37 -20.99 -19.56
CA GLY A 175 -41.41 -20.73 -18.13
C GLY A 175 -42.74 -20.18 -17.61
N TRP A 176 -42.72 -19.50 -16.47
CA TRP A 176 -43.93 -19.13 -15.72
C TRP A 176 -44.08 -17.61 -15.56
N VAL A 177 -45.29 -17.12 -15.86
CA VAL A 177 -45.70 -15.73 -15.61
C VAL A 177 -46.98 -15.71 -14.77
N ALA A 178 -47.28 -14.57 -14.14
CA ALA A 178 -48.50 -14.39 -13.37
C ALA A 178 -49.74 -14.62 -14.26
N LYS A 179 -50.68 -15.45 -13.78
CA LYS A 179 -51.96 -15.71 -14.44
C LYS A 179 -52.75 -14.40 -14.59
N TYR A 180 -52.81 -13.65 -13.50
CA TYR A 180 -53.56 -12.40 -13.34
C TYR A 180 -52.64 -11.15 -13.39
N PRO A 181 -53.08 -9.99 -13.92
CA PRO A 181 -52.22 -8.83 -14.11
C PRO A 181 -51.67 -8.21 -12.82
N GLU A 182 -52.47 -8.10 -11.76
CA GLU A 182 -52.03 -7.57 -10.46
C GLU A 182 -51.05 -8.49 -9.72
N ASP A 183 -50.99 -9.76 -10.13
CA ASP A 183 -50.03 -10.73 -9.62
C ASP A 183 -48.64 -10.60 -10.27
N LYS A 184 -48.45 -9.67 -11.24
CA LYS A 184 -47.17 -9.42 -11.91
C LYS A 184 -46.03 -9.34 -10.89
N CYS A 185 -45.05 -10.21 -11.09
CA CYS A 185 -43.72 -10.12 -10.52
C CYS A 185 -42.79 -9.57 -11.60
N ASP A 186 -41.89 -8.65 -11.26
CA ASP A 186 -41.01 -8.01 -12.25
C ASP A 186 -39.59 -7.83 -11.73
N TRP A 187 -39.08 -8.84 -11.01
CA TRP A 187 -37.75 -8.79 -10.39
C TRP A 187 -36.62 -8.55 -11.39
N GLN A 188 -36.77 -9.02 -12.63
CA GLN A 188 -35.78 -8.83 -13.69
C GLN A 188 -35.60 -7.34 -14.06
N SER A 189 -36.66 -6.52 -13.98
CA SER A 189 -36.54 -5.07 -14.23
C SER A 189 -35.97 -4.29 -13.03
N GLN A 190 -35.96 -4.90 -11.84
CA GLN A 190 -35.36 -4.33 -10.62
C GLN A 190 -33.87 -4.65 -10.48
N LEU A 191 -33.30 -5.44 -11.40
CA LEU A 191 -31.87 -5.77 -11.44
C LEU A 191 -31.07 -4.71 -12.19
N GLU A 192 -30.86 -3.56 -11.54
CA GLU A 192 -29.92 -2.56 -12.03
C GLU A 192 -28.48 -3.11 -12.00
N GLY A 193 -27.76 -2.98 -13.11
CA GLY A 193 -26.33 -3.32 -13.19
C GLY A 193 -25.96 -4.80 -13.29
N GLU A 194 -26.84 -5.74 -12.91
CA GLU A 194 -26.64 -7.19 -13.12
C GLU A 194 -26.91 -7.62 -14.57
N SER A 195 -26.29 -6.93 -15.53
CA SER A 195 -26.17 -7.49 -16.87
C SER A 195 -25.35 -8.78 -16.80
N ALA A 196 -26.02 -9.90 -17.06
CA ALA A 196 -25.39 -11.18 -17.33
C ALA A 196 -24.30 -10.99 -18.40
N LYS A 197 -23.02 -11.05 -17.99
CA LYS A 197 -21.90 -10.98 -18.94
C LYS A 197 -22.08 -12.10 -19.98
N LYS A 198 -22.28 -11.71 -21.24
CA LYS A 198 -22.24 -12.64 -22.37
C LYS A 198 -20.86 -13.33 -22.38
N ILE A 199 -20.85 -14.64 -22.57
CA ILE A 199 -19.61 -15.43 -22.60
C ILE A 199 -18.93 -15.17 -23.95
N SER A 200 -17.63 -14.84 -23.89
CA SER A 200 -16.75 -14.63 -25.05
C SER A 200 -15.56 -15.57 -24.94
N PHE A 201 -15.13 -16.18 -26.04
CA PHE A 201 -13.92 -17.00 -26.06
C PHE A 201 -12.70 -16.12 -25.78
N LEU A 202 -11.90 -16.47 -24.77
CA LEU A 202 -10.75 -15.69 -24.29
C LEU A 202 -9.43 -16.08 -24.99
N GLY A 203 -9.45 -17.16 -25.76
CA GLY A 203 -8.29 -17.70 -26.46
C GLY A 203 -7.82 -19.03 -25.89
N TRP A 204 -6.92 -19.67 -26.62
CA TRP A 204 -6.17 -20.86 -26.22
C TRP A 204 -5.16 -20.52 -25.11
N SER A 205 -4.94 -21.47 -24.20
CA SER A 205 -4.24 -21.26 -22.95
C SER A 205 -2.87 -21.96 -22.89
N PRO A 206 -1.75 -21.24 -22.67
CA PRO A 206 -1.66 -19.81 -22.44
C PRO A 206 -1.11 -19.08 -23.67
N SER A 207 -1.88 -18.08 -24.13
CA SER A 207 -1.41 -16.87 -24.83
C SER A 207 -0.38 -16.02 -24.04
N LYS A 208 0.26 -16.61 -23.01
CA LYS A 208 1.41 -16.11 -22.23
C LYS A 208 2.58 -17.11 -22.10
N GLY A 209 2.52 -18.26 -22.76
CA GLY A 209 3.64 -19.20 -22.91
C GLY A 209 3.92 -20.12 -21.71
N GLY A 210 3.54 -21.39 -21.83
CA GLY A 210 3.84 -22.44 -20.85
C GLY A 210 2.68 -23.42 -20.65
N TYR A 211 2.74 -24.57 -21.34
CA TYR A 211 1.79 -25.67 -21.14
C TYR A 211 1.83 -26.27 -19.73
N PRO A 212 0.72 -26.86 -19.27
CA PRO A 212 0.71 -27.64 -18.02
C PRO A 212 0.85 -29.21 -18.18
N ARG A 213 1.56 -29.94 -17.25
CA ARG A 213 1.62 -31.46 -17.05
C ARG A 213 1.52 -31.98 -15.57
N ARG A 214 0.49 -32.77 -15.21
CA ARG A 214 0.00 -33.10 -13.82
C ARG A 214 0.89 -34.04 -12.97
N GLY A 215 0.79 -33.96 -11.63
CA GLY A 215 1.46 -34.83 -10.65
C GLY A 215 0.59 -35.21 -9.43
N LYS A 216 0.91 -36.32 -8.74
CA LYS A 216 0.17 -36.83 -7.56
C LYS A 216 0.79 -36.34 -6.23
N SER A 217 -0.05 -36.21 -5.20
CA SER A 217 0.35 -35.90 -3.82
C SER A 217 0.93 -37.12 -3.10
N ASN A 218 1.98 -36.93 -2.30
CA ASN A 218 2.45 -37.93 -1.33
C ASN A 218 1.74 -37.77 0.02
N ALA A 219 1.92 -38.75 0.91
CA ALA A 219 1.25 -38.81 2.21
C ALA A 219 1.78 -37.80 3.26
N ASP A 220 2.95 -37.19 3.02
CA ASP A 220 3.55 -36.15 3.87
C ASP A 220 3.18 -34.71 3.44
N GLY A 221 2.35 -34.55 2.42
CA GLY A 221 1.99 -33.26 1.83
C GLY A 221 3.04 -32.69 0.85
N SER A 222 4.14 -33.41 0.60
CA SER A 222 5.06 -33.09 -0.50
C SER A 222 4.54 -33.62 -1.84
N MET A 223 5.06 -33.08 -2.94
CA MET A 223 4.86 -33.62 -4.29
C MET A 223 6.20 -34.02 -4.88
N THR A 224 6.30 -35.26 -5.37
CA THR A 224 7.42 -35.68 -6.23
C THR A 224 7.32 -34.94 -7.57
N PRO A 225 8.38 -34.28 -8.06
CA PRO A 225 8.35 -33.61 -9.36
C PRO A 225 8.06 -34.59 -10.48
N ALA A 226 6.88 -34.49 -11.09
CA ALA A 226 6.66 -35.04 -12.43
C ALA A 226 7.56 -34.28 -13.42
N PRO A 227 8.03 -34.91 -14.52
CA PRO A 227 8.80 -34.22 -15.54
C PRO A 227 7.94 -33.19 -16.31
N SER A 228 7.80 -32.01 -15.70
CA SER A 228 7.45 -30.67 -16.21
C SER A 228 6.15 -30.48 -17.03
N PRO A 229 5.20 -29.55 -16.68
CA PRO A 229 4.84 -28.96 -15.35
C PRO A 229 3.36 -28.41 -15.17
N TYR A 230 2.37 -29.02 -14.48
CA TYR A 230 0.97 -28.46 -14.48
C TYR A 230 0.84 -27.18 -13.67
N GLY A 231 0.10 -26.23 -14.25
CA GLY A 231 -0.33 -25.00 -13.61
C GLY A 231 -1.75 -25.08 -13.06
N ALA A 232 -2.41 -23.93 -12.99
CA ALA A 232 -3.74 -23.79 -12.41
C ALA A 232 -4.86 -24.33 -13.32
N PRO A 233 -6.06 -24.61 -12.77
CA PRO A 233 -7.27 -24.86 -13.57
C PRO A 233 -7.64 -23.67 -14.46
N LEU A 234 -8.23 -23.96 -15.62
CA LEU A 234 -8.61 -22.97 -16.63
C LEU A 234 -9.83 -22.14 -16.20
N ASP A 235 -9.82 -20.86 -16.58
CA ASP A 235 -10.90 -19.90 -16.29
C ASP A 235 -12.04 -19.92 -17.32
N ARG A 236 -13.18 -19.32 -16.96
CA ARG A 236 -14.38 -19.33 -17.81
C ARG A 236 -14.14 -18.59 -19.15
N GLY A 237 -14.10 -19.35 -20.23
CA GLY A 237 -13.94 -18.89 -21.61
C GLY A 237 -12.56 -19.18 -22.21
N GLU A 238 -11.62 -19.72 -21.43
CA GLU A 238 -10.30 -20.17 -21.90
C GLU A 238 -10.38 -21.56 -22.55
N GLY A 239 -9.57 -21.79 -23.59
CA GLY A 239 -9.40 -23.09 -24.27
C GLY A 239 -8.32 -24.00 -23.66
N ASP A 240 -8.11 -25.15 -24.31
CA ASP A 240 -7.20 -26.26 -23.96
C ASP A 240 -7.67 -27.12 -22.77
N CYS A 241 -8.98 -27.41 -22.70
CA CYS A 241 -9.55 -28.38 -21.77
C CYS A 241 -9.82 -29.74 -22.44
N ASP A 242 -9.33 -30.83 -21.85
CA ASP A 242 -9.67 -32.19 -22.30
C ASP A 242 -10.91 -32.70 -21.57
N ALA A 243 -11.06 -32.37 -20.28
CA ALA A 243 -12.14 -32.84 -19.42
C ALA A 243 -12.62 -31.78 -18.40
N ASP A 244 -13.79 -32.00 -17.79
CA ASP A 244 -14.37 -31.12 -16.74
C ASP A 244 -13.39 -30.82 -15.59
N SER A 245 -12.44 -31.72 -15.31
CA SER A 245 -11.40 -31.57 -14.27
C SER A 245 -10.34 -30.51 -14.57
N ASP A 246 -10.28 -30.03 -15.82
CA ASP A 246 -9.26 -29.07 -16.27
C ASP A 246 -9.73 -27.62 -16.05
N CYS A 247 -11.02 -27.46 -15.79
CA CYS A 247 -11.69 -26.20 -15.52
C CYS A 247 -11.76 -25.88 -14.02
N GLY A 248 -11.95 -24.60 -13.69
CA GLY A 248 -12.22 -24.16 -12.32
C GLY A 248 -13.45 -24.84 -11.67
N PRO A 249 -13.51 -24.92 -10.32
CA PRO A 249 -14.56 -25.67 -9.61
C PRO A 249 -15.99 -25.31 -10.03
N GLY A 250 -16.78 -26.33 -10.40
CA GLY A 250 -18.17 -26.18 -10.83
C GLY A 250 -18.38 -25.84 -12.31
N MET A 251 -17.29 -25.65 -13.06
CA MET A 251 -17.32 -25.48 -14.52
C MET A 251 -17.23 -26.83 -15.25
N LYS A 252 -17.47 -26.80 -16.57
CA LYS A 252 -17.42 -27.94 -17.47
C LYS A 252 -16.56 -27.62 -18.68
N CYS A 253 -16.01 -28.66 -19.28
CA CYS A 253 -15.28 -28.56 -20.53
C CYS A 253 -16.22 -28.79 -21.72
N GLY A 254 -16.26 -27.85 -22.66
CA GLY A 254 -17.13 -27.89 -23.84
C GLY A 254 -16.33 -28.14 -25.11
N HIS A 255 -16.52 -29.31 -25.72
CA HIS A 255 -15.95 -29.68 -27.03
C HIS A 255 -16.84 -29.26 -28.20
N ASP A 256 -16.33 -29.36 -29.44
CA ASP A 256 -16.82 -28.76 -30.69
C ASP A 256 -18.11 -29.37 -31.29
N GLY A 257 -19.08 -29.71 -30.43
CA GLY A 257 -20.42 -30.16 -30.82
C GLY A 257 -20.72 -31.62 -30.53
N ARG A 258 -19.78 -32.33 -29.88
CA ARG A 258 -20.01 -33.63 -29.26
C ARG A 258 -19.33 -33.70 -27.90
N GLY A 259 -20.10 -33.51 -26.83
CA GLY A 259 -19.71 -34.07 -25.53
C GLY A 259 -19.66 -35.61 -25.60
N PRO A 260 -19.08 -36.29 -24.60
CA PRO A 260 -19.15 -37.76 -24.50
C PRO A 260 -20.58 -38.30 -24.40
N ASP A 261 -21.58 -37.45 -24.19
CA ASP A 261 -23.02 -37.74 -24.20
C ASP A 261 -23.72 -37.41 -25.54
N GLY A 262 -22.98 -37.02 -26.58
CA GLY A 262 -23.46 -36.87 -27.96
C GLY A 262 -24.35 -35.66 -28.24
N LYS A 263 -24.40 -34.64 -27.36
CA LYS A 263 -25.25 -33.46 -27.53
C LYS A 263 -24.57 -32.29 -28.26
N SER A 264 -25.37 -31.53 -29.01
CA SER A 264 -24.97 -30.34 -29.77
C SER A 264 -24.32 -29.24 -28.91
N GLY A 265 -23.40 -28.49 -29.52
CA GLY A 265 -22.55 -27.50 -28.85
C GLY A 265 -23.27 -26.33 -28.17
N VAL A 266 -22.55 -25.67 -27.26
CA VAL A 266 -23.08 -24.72 -26.27
C VAL A 266 -23.77 -23.49 -26.90
N PRO A 267 -25.00 -23.15 -26.48
CA PRO A 267 -25.69 -21.94 -26.94
C PRO A 267 -24.96 -20.64 -26.53
N GLY A 268 -24.67 -19.79 -27.52
CA GLY A 268 -24.38 -18.36 -27.31
C GLY A 268 -22.91 -17.93 -27.27
N LEU A 269 -21.94 -18.84 -27.44
CA LEU A 269 -20.52 -18.46 -27.51
C LEU A 269 -20.21 -17.63 -28.78
N LYS A 270 -19.39 -16.58 -28.61
CA LYS A 270 -18.98 -15.65 -29.67
C LYS A 270 -17.47 -15.42 -29.65
N ASN A 271 -16.93 -15.08 -30.81
CA ASN A 271 -15.58 -14.52 -30.94
C ASN A 271 -15.45 -13.18 -30.18
N PRO A 272 -14.22 -12.71 -29.87
CA PRO A 272 -13.99 -11.40 -29.26
C PRO A 272 -14.60 -10.20 -30.02
N ASP A 273 -14.79 -10.32 -31.34
CA ASP A 273 -15.43 -9.33 -32.21
C ASP A 273 -16.98 -9.39 -32.18
N GLY A 274 -17.56 -10.32 -31.43
CA GLY A 274 -19.01 -10.53 -31.33
C GLY A 274 -19.63 -11.36 -32.46
N SER A 275 -18.86 -11.81 -33.45
CA SER A 275 -19.31 -12.77 -34.47
C SER A 275 -19.62 -14.13 -33.83
N ALA A 276 -20.51 -14.90 -34.46
CA ALA A 276 -20.79 -16.27 -34.02
C ALA A 276 -19.54 -17.13 -34.24
N LEU A 277 -19.14 -17.90 -33.22
CA LEU A 277 -18.01 -18.81 -33.35
C LEU A 277 -18.40 -19.98 -34.27
N THR A 278 -18.00 -19.93 -35.54
CA THR A 278 -18.16 -21.04 -36.49
C THR A 278 -16.97 -22.00 -36.37
N PRO A 279 -17.17 -23.26 -35.94
CA PRO A 279 -16.09 -24.24 -35.92
C PRO A 279 -15.83 -24.77 -37.34
N ASN A 280 -14.59 -24.66 -37.80
CA ASN A 280 -14.07 -25.69 -38.71
C ASN A 280 -13.85 -26.95 -37.85
N ALA A 281 -14.33 -28.10 -38.34
CA ALA A 281 -14.45 -29.32 -37.54
C ALA A 281 -13.12 -29.84 -36.95
N GLY A 282 -13.15 -30.21 -35.67
CA GLY A 282 -12.29 -31.24 -35.08
C GLY A 282 -11.61 -30.88 -33.75
N TYR A 283 -11.37 -29.59 -33.44
CA TYR A 283 -10.33 -29.20 -32.47
C TYR A 283 -10.60 -27.85 -31.78
N LYS A 284 -11.76 -27.67 -31.14
CA LYS A 284 -12.04 -26.47 -30.30
C LYS A 284 -12.74 -26.84 -29.01
N ASP A 285 -12.03 -26.69 -27.89
CA ASP A 285 -12.53 -26.88 -26.53
C ASP A 285 -12.39 -25.60 -25.69
N TYR A 286 -13.13 -25.51 -24.59
CA TYR A 286 -13.05 -24.41 -23.61
C TYR A 286 -13.83 -24.69 -22.33
N CYS A 287 -13.41 -24.04 -21.25
CA CYS A 287 -14.09 -24.09 -19.97
C CYS A 287 -15.28 -23.13 -19.91
N TYR A 288 -16.46 -23.65 -19.58
CA TYR A 288 -17.68 -22.86 -19.38
C TYR A 288 -18.36 -23.24 -18.06
N ASP A 289 -18.95 -22.27 -17.39
CA ASP A 289 -19.80 -22.58 -16.24
C ASP A 289 -21.21 -22.91 -16.76
N PRO A 290 -21.76 -24.12 -16.52
CA PRO A 290 -23.14 -24.46 -16.88
C PRO A 290 -24.20 -23.62 -16.13
N ASN A 291 -23.78 -22.79 -15.17
CA ASN A 291 -24.58 -21.83 -14.43
C ASN A 291 -24.25 -20.37 -14.79
N ALA A 292 -23.43 -20.11 -15.81
CA ALA A 292 -23.21 -18.76 -16.34
C ALA A 292 -24.49 -18.24 -17.02
N ALA A 293 -25.24 -17.41 -16.27
CA ALA A 293 -26.45 -16.74 -16.72
C ALA A 293 -27.52 -17.69 -17.31
N PRO A 294 -28.19 -18.49 -16.45
CA PRO A 294 -29.38 -19.20 -16.86
C PRO A 294 -30.45 -18.20 -17.29
N LYS A 295 -31.06 -18.43 -18.45
CA LYS A 295 -32.26 -17.68 -18.84
C LYS A 295 -33.43 -18.21 -18.00
N PHE A 296 -33.75 -17.50 -16.92
CA PHE A 296 -35.00 -17.72 -16.19
C PHE A 296 -36.14 -17.25 -17.10
N GLU A 297 -36.75 -18.20 -17.81
CA GLU A 297 -37.88 -17.91 -18.69
C GLU A 297 -39.10 -17.52 -17.85
N GLY A 298 -39.68 -16.36 -18.15
CA GLY A 298 -40.73 -15.76 -17.34
C GLY A 298 -40.22 -15.12 -16.04
N ASN A 299 -41.17 -14.66 -15.21
CA ASN A 299 -40.88 -13.82 -14.05
C ASN A 299 -41.24 -14.49 -12.70
N LEU A 300 -41.73 -15.73 -12.72
CA LEU A 300 -42.02 -16.51 -11.51
C LEU A 300 -41.05 -17.67 -11.37
N ILE A 301 -40.62 -17.96 -10.14
CA ILE A 301 -39.63 -19.00 -9.87
C ILE A 301 -40.33 -20.35 -9.73
N SER A 302 -39.81 -21.33 -10.48
CA SER A 302 -40.22 -22.73 -10.46
C SER A 302 -39.54 -23.46 -9.30
N PRO A 303 -40.16 -24.48 -8.68
CA PRO A 303 -39.55 -25.33 -7.64
C PRO A 303 -38.16 -25.88 -8.01
N VAL A 304 -38.01 -26.36 -9.25
CA VAL A 304 -36.75 -26.91 -9.76
C VAL A 304 -35.63 -25.86 -9.84
N ASP A 305 -35.99 -24.58 -9.97
CA ASP A 305 -35.07 -23.45 -10.01
C ASP A 305 -34.93 -22.72 -8.66
N CYS A 306 -35.69 -23.12 -7.64
CA CYS A 306 -35.77 -22.42 -6.34
C CYS A 306 -34.39 -22.30 -5.65
N ALA A 307 -33.66 -23.42 -5.53
CA ALA A 307 -32.31 -23.43 -4.96
C ALA A 307 -31.31 -22.63 -5.82
N ARG A 308 -31.40 -22.77 -7.14
CA ARG A 308 -30.55 -22.09 -8.14
C ARG A 308 -30.75 -20.58 -8.11
N PHE A 309 -32.00 -20.13 -8.02
CA PHE A 309 -32.38 -18.73 -7.89
C PHE A 309 -31.80 -18.12 -6.62
N LYS A 310 -31.99 -18.78 -5.47
CA LYS A 310 -31.44 -18.33 -4.18
C LYS A 310 -29.92 -18.20 -4.20
N GLN A 311 -29.22 -19.10 -4.90
CA GLN A 311 -27.76 -19.07 -5.06
C GLN A 311 -27.28 -17.89 -5.93
N LEU A 312 -27.96 -17.62 -7.05
CA LEU A 312 -27.54 -16.60 -8.01
C LEU A 312 -27.96 -15.18 -7.61
N PHE A 313 -29.17 -15.05 -7.04
CA PHE A 313 -29.82 -13.79 -6.71
C PHE A 313 -30.17 -13.68 -5.21
N PRO A 314 -29.19 -13.84 -4.28
CA PRO A 314 -29.47 -13.88 -2.84
C PRO A 314 -30.02 -12.55 -2.26
N CYS A 315 -29.92 -11.46 -3.01
CA CYS A 315 -30.50 -10.15 -2.66
C CYS A 315 -31.93 -9.94 -3.19
N VAL A 316 -32.44 -10.78 -4.10
CA VAL A 316 -33.76 -10.56 -4.70
C VAL A 316 -34.84 -11.16 -3.79
N GLY A 317 -35.57 -10.28 -3.13
CA GLY A 317 -36.60 -10.61 -2.16
C GLY A 317 -37.45 -9.37 -1.80
N PRO A 318 -38.39 -9.49 -0.84
CA PRO A 318 -39.28 -8.39 -0.45
C PRO A 318 -38.56 -7.13 0.02
N THR A 319 -37.36 -7.28 0.59
CA THR A 319 -36.56 -6.18 1.14
C THR A 319 -35.47 -5.66 0.20
N MET A 320 -35.38 -6.12 -1.07
CA MET A 320 -34.25 -5.76 -1.94
C MET A 320 -34.07 -4.25 -2.13
N LEU A 321 -35.15 -3.47 -2.06
CA LEU A 321 -35.14 -2.01 -2.22
C LEU A 321 -35.09 -1.22 -0.91
N SER A 322 -35.11 -1.87 0.26
CA SER A 322 -35.27 -1.19 1.57
C SER A 322 -34.38 -1.74 2.70
N GLY A 323 -33.91 -2.98 2.61
CA GLY A 323 -33.39 -3.73 3.75
C GLY A 323 -34.50 -4.16 4.74
N PRO A 324 -34.15 -4.92 5.79
CA PRO A 324 -32.82 -5.52 6.02
C PRO A 324 -32.50 -6.62 5.01
N HIS A 325 -31.20 -6.88 4.82
CA HIS A 325 -30.72 -7.87 3.85
C HIS A 325 -30.25 -9.15 4.56
N THR A 326 -30.27 -10.27 3.83
CA THR A 326 -29.71 -11.52 4.31
C THR A 326 -28.19 -11.45 4.38
N SER A 327 -27.57 -12.28 5.24
CA SER A 327 -26.11 -12.44 5.28
C SER A 327 -25.55 -12.85 3.92
N GLU A 328 -26.28 -13.69 3.19
CA GLU A 328 -25.89 -14.21 1.88
C GLU A 328 -25.92 -13.11 0.81
N CYS A 329 -26.90 -12.20 0.87
CA CYS A 329 -26.95 -11.02 0.01
C CYS A 329 -25.74 -10.13 0.25
N LEU A 330 -25.53 -9.66 1.49
CA LEU A 330 -24.46 -8.71 1.81
C LEU A 330 -23.07 -9.33 1.50
N GLN A 331 -22.87 -10.60 1.80
CA GLN A 331 -21.64 -11.33 1.48
C GLN A 331 -21.41 -11.52 -0.03
N SER A 332 -22.48 -11.64 -0.83
CA SER A 332 -22.42 -11.69 -2.29
C SER A 332 -22.02 -10.33 -2.86
N LEU A 333 -22.64 -9.23 -2.39
CA LEU A 333 -22.27 -7.87 -2.78
C LEU A 333 -20.83 -7.53 -2.42
N TRP A 334 -20.36 -7.97 -1.25
CA TRP A 334 -18.98 -7.79 -0.79
C TRP A 334 -17.95 -8.44 -1.71
N LYS A 335 -18.22 -9.67 -2.16
CA LYS A 335 -17.35 -10.36 -3.13
C LYS A 335 -17.43 -9.69 -4.51
N LYS A 336 -18.63 -9.29 -4.94
CA LYS A 336 -18.86 -8.58 -6.22
C LYS A 336 -18.22 -7.19 -6.28
N SER A 337 -17.99 -6.52 -5.14
CA SER A 337 -17.30 -5.22 -5.09
C SER A 337 -15.79 -5.32 -5.34
N GLY A 338 -15.21 -6.52 -5.19
CA GLY A 338 -13.76 -6.77 -5.24
C GLY A 338 -13.10 -6.94 -3.86
N CYS A 339 -13.87 -6.90 -2.77
CA CYS A 339 -13.37 -7.25 -1.44
C CYS A 339 -13.34 -8.76 -1.21
N VAL A 340 -12.51 -9.18 -0.25
CA VAL A 340 -12.28 -10.60 0.09
C VAL A 340 -12.62 -10.89 1.55
N GLY A 341 -12.63 -12.17 1.90
CA GLY A 341 -12.93 -12.66 3.25
C GLY A 341 -14.43 -12.69 3.60
N ASP A 342 -14.69 -12.85 4.89
CA ASP A 342 -16.03 -12.91 5.47
C ASP A 342 -16.46 -11.54 6.02
N LEU A 343 -17.51 -10.98 5.41
CA LEU A 343 -18.05 -9.67 5.72
C LEU A 343 -18.43 -9.53 7.19
N LYS A 344 -19.01 -10.59 7.78
CA LYS A 344 -19.54 -10.55 9.13
C LYS A 344 -18.39 -10.41 10.13
N THR A 345 -17.31 -11.16 9.97
CA THR A 345 -16.11 -11.03 10.81
C THR A 345 -15.37 -9.69 10.64
N GLN A 346 -15.43 -9.07 9.45
CA GLN A 346 -14.66 -7.86 9.13
C GLN A 346 -15.42 -6.54 9.41
N VAL A 347 -16.76 -6.56 9.40
CA VAL A 347 -17.59 -5.33 9.32
C VAL A 347 -18.86 -5.35 10.20
N SER A 348 -19.28 -6.47 10.80
CA SER A 348 -20.60 -6.56 11.48
C SER A 348 -20.79 -5.62 12.68
N ASP A 349 -19.71 -5.12 13.28
CA ASP A 349 -19.70 -4.18 14.40
C ASP A 349 -19.70 -2.71 13.96
N ARG A 350 -19.69 -2.42 12.65
CA ARG A 350 -19.46 -1.08 12.11
C ARG A 350 -20.74 -0.41 11.61
N THR A 351 -20.77 0.91 11.69
CA THR A 351 -21.85 1.77 11.18
C THR A 351 -22.19 1.49 9.71
N ASP A 352 -21.19 1.15 8.88
CA ASP A 352 -21.41 0.74 7.47
C ASP A 352 -22.42 -0.43 7.38
N TYR A 353 -22.28 -1.47 8.22
CA TYR A 353 -23.12 -2.68 8.21
C TYR A 353 -24.55 -2.41 8.69
N SER A 354 -24.71 -1.56 9.71
CA SER A 354 -26.04 -1.10 10.16
C SER A 354 -26.75 -0.31 9.06
N ASN A 355 -26.05 0.62 8.40
CA ASN A 355 -26.60 1.44 7.33
C ASN A 355 -27.01 0.62 6.10
N TRP A 356 -26.27 -0.45 5.77
CA TRP A 356 -26.64 -1.33 4.66
C TRP A 356 -28.00 -2.01 4.87
N ASN A 357 -28.40 -2.25 6.12
CA ASN A 357 -29.67 -2.87 6.45
C ASN A 357 -30.88 -1.91 6.46
N SER A 358 -30.69 -0.65 6.09
CA SER A 358 -31.76 0.37 5.97
C SER A 358 -31.85 1.00 4.58
N VAL A 359 -31.21 0.42 3.56
CA VAL A 359 -31.14 0.96 2.18
C VAL A 359 -31.28 -0.16 1.14
N GLY A 360 -31.52 0.20 -0.13
CA GLY A 360 -31.63 -0.77 -1.22
C GLY A 360 -30.30 -1.45 -1.58
N TYR A 361 -30.37 -2.67 -2.11
CA TYR A 361 -29.19 -3.51 -2.42
C TYR A 361 -28.21 -2.83 -3.38
N SER A 362 -28.70 -2.04 -4.33
CA SER A 362 -27.89 -1.28 -5.29
C SER A 362 -27.07 -0.18 -4.58
N GLN A 363 -27.64 0.48 -3.57
CA GLN A 363 -26.95 1.46 -2.74
C GLN A 363 -25.87 0.79 -1.86
N VAL A 364 -26.15 -0.40 -1.33
CA VAL A 364 -25.15 -1.24 -0.63
C VAL A 364 -24.00 -1.61 -1.56
N GLN A 365 -24.30 -2.10 -2.76
CA GLN A 365 -23.31 -2.48 -3.78
C GLN A 365 -22.42 -1.29 -4.16
N ASP A 366 -23.03 -0.12 -4.38
CA ASP A 366 -22.32 1.12 -4.72
C ASP A 366 -21.39 1.56 -3.59
N ASN A 367 -21.84 1.50 -2.33
CA ASN A 367 -21.00 1.84 -1.19
C ASN A 367 -19.84 0.84 -1.01
N MET A 368 -20.10 -0.47 -1.06
CA MET A 368 -19.06 -1.50 -0.98
C MET A 368 -18.01 -1.34 -2.10
N LYS A 369 -18.43 -0.94 -3.30
CA LYS A 369 -17.52 -0.72 -4.44
C LYS A 369 -16.79 0.62 -4.36
N LYS A 370 -17.52 1.74 -4.33
CA LYS A 370 -16.97 3.11 -4.45
C LYS A 370 -16.36 3.60 -3.14
N ASP A 371 -17.01 3.34 -2.00
CA ASP A 371 -16.59 3.87 -0.69
C ASP A 371 -15.64 2.96 0.09
N ILE A 372 -15.60 1.66 -0.24
CA ILE A 372 -14.71 0.69 0.40
C ILE A 372 -13.64 0.21 -0.57
N TYR A 373 -13.97 -0.57 -1.61
CA TYR A 373 -12.96 -1.15 -2.51
C TYR A 373 -12.13 -0.09 -3.27
N GLU A 374 -12.77 0.87 -3.94
CA GLU A 374 -12.08 1.90 -4.72
C GLU A 374 -11.28 2.86 -3.81
N LYS A 375 -11.81 3.24 -2.63
CA LYS A 375 -11.05 4.03 -1.65
C LYS A 375 -9.87 3.25 -1.05
N ALA A 376 -9.99 1.95 -0.85
CA ALA A 376 -8.88 1.09 -0.43
C ALA A 376 -7.76 1.04 -1.49
N LYS A 377 -8.10 0.77 -2.76
CA LYS A 377 -7.11 0.62 -3.85
C LYS A 377 -6.55 1.94 -4.39
N ASN A 378 -7.36 3.01 -4.43
CA ASN A 378 -7.01 4.26 -5.13
C ASN A 378 -6.96 5.51 -4.23
N GLY A 379 -7.49 5.45 -3.00
CA GLY A 379 -7.52 6.60 -2.09
C GLY A 379 -6.13 7.15 -1.74
N THR A 380 -5.99 8.48 -1.75
CA THR A 380 -4.74 9.23 -1.51
C THR A 380 -4.57 9.69 -0.05
N ASP A 381 -5.66 9.68 0.73
CA ASP A 381 -5.66 9.87 2.18
C ASP A 381 -5.33 8.53 2.84
N TYR A 382 -4.15 8.43 3.46
CA TYR A 382 -3.68 7.18 4.09
C TYR A 382 -4.56 6.72 5.24
N THR A 383 -5.08 7.63 6.07
CA THR A 383 -5.90 7.27 7.24
C THR A 383 -7.20 6.61 6.78
N LYS A 384 -7.86 7.20 5.77
CA LYS A 384 -9.06 6.62 5.18
C LYS A 384 -8.76 5.36 4.37
N ALA A 385 -7.72 5.38 3.53
CA ALA A 385 -7.38 4.25 2.68
C ALA A 385 -6.95 3.02 3.48
N SER A 386 -6.17 3.18 4.56
CA SER A 386 -5.76 2.07 5.44
C SER A 386 -6.95 1.43 6.16
N GLN A 387 -7.88 2.24 6.69
CA GLN A 387 -9.11 1.73 7.29
C GLN A 387 -9.95 0.92 6.28
N ARG A 388 -10.17 1.47 5.08
CA ARG A 388 -10.93 0.77 4.02
C ARG A 388 -10.19 -0.45 3.46
N TYR A 389 -8.87 -0.42 3.38
CA TYR A 389 -8.04 -1.57 2.94
C TYR A 389 -8.09 -2.69 3.98
N LYS A 390 -7.99 -2.37 5.26
CA LYS A 390 -8.14 -3.35 6.35
C LYS A 390 -9.53 -3.97 6.36
N GLN A 391 -10.58 -3.17 6.15
CA GLN A 391 -11.93 -3.70 5.96
C GLN A 391 -11.98 -4.66 4.77
N CYS A 392 -11.58 -4.21 3.57
CA CYS A 392 -11.78 -4.92 2.31
C CYS A 392 -10.89 -6.16 2.09
N PHE A 393 -9.68 -6.18 2.66
CA PHE A 393 -8.68 -7.23 2.43
C PHE A 393 -8.18 -7.93 3.70
N ASN A 394 -8.58 -7.48 4.90
CA ASN A 394 -8.05 -7.90 6.21
C ASN A 394 -6.52 -7.69 6.40
N GLU A 395 -5.87 -7.04 5.46
CA GLU A 395 -4.44 -6.75 5.43
C GLU A 395 -4.14 -5.29 5.79
N ASP A 396 -2.90 -5.01 6.20
CA ASP A 396 -2.43 -3.65 6.41
C ASP A 396 -1.78 -3.13 5.12
N ILE A 397 -2.27 -1.99 4.64
CA ILE A 397 -1.76 -1.35 3.43
C ILE A 397 -0.31 -0.87 3.60
N ASN A 398 0.48 -0.90 2.53
CA ASN A 398 1.85 -0.38 2.56
C ASN A 398 1.83 1.16 2.67
N PRO A 399 2.28 1.76 3.79
CA PRO A 399 2.25 3.21 3.96
C PRO A 399 3.21 3.96 3.02
N CYS A 400 4.12 3.26 2.34
CA CYS A 400 5.09 3.84 1.42
C CYS A 400 4.63 3.87 -0.05
N GLU A 401 3.36 3.56 -0.35
CA GLU A 401 2.82 3.72 -1.69
C GLU A 401 2.87 5.17 -2.18
N LYS A 402 3.19 5.37 -3.48
CA LYS A 402 3.42 6.68 -4.10
C LYS A 402 2.20 7.62 -4.07
N ARG A 403 1.00 7.08 -3.84
CA ARG A 403 -0.27 7.83 -3.79
C ARG A 403 -0.48 8.62 -2.50
N PHE A 404 0.22 8.29 -1.42
CA PHE A 404 0.06 8.97 -0.13
C PHE A 404 0.90 10.24 -0.05
N LYS A 405 0.22 11.39 -0.01
CA LYS A 405 0.83 12.72 0.08
C LYS A 405 0.01 13.58 1.07
N PRO A 406 0.61 14.03 2.20
CA PRO A 406 1.98 13.80 2.63
C PRO A 406 2.27 12.31 2.94
N ARG A 407 3.56 11.93 2.90
CA ARG A 407 4.02 10.58 3.25
C ARG A 407 3.63 10.26 4.70
N PRO A 408 2.94 9.13 4.97
CA PRO A 408 2.53 8.74 6.32
C PRO A 408 3.71 8.52 7.26
N ASN A 409 3.58 8.96 8.52
CA ASN A 409 4.64 8.85 9.54
C ASN A 409 5.17 7.41 9.69
N SER A 410 4.30 6.39 9.62
CA SER A 410 4.68 4.98 9.65
C SER A 410 5.65 4.59 8.52
N CYS A 411 5.45 5.12 7.30
CA CYS A 411 6.42 4.96 6.21
C CYS A 411 7.71 5.71 6.47
N VAL A 412 7.62 6.96 6.93
CA VAL A 412 8.82 7.78 7.17
C VAL A 412 9.73 7.12 8.20
N GLN A 413 9.15 6.69 9.33
CA GLN A 413 9.87 6.02 10.41
C GLN A 413 10.50 4.72 9.90
N LYS A 414 9.74 3.86 9.21
CA LYS A 414 10.25 2.61 8.61
C LYS A 414 11.43 2.85 7.64
N ILE A 415 11.43 3.95 6.88
CA ILE A 415 12.58 4.32 6.03
C ILE A 415 13.77 4.75 6.88
N TYR A 416 13.55 5.59 7.89
CA TYR A 416 14.59 6.05 8.82
C TYR A 416 15.27 4.87 9.54
N ASP A 417 14.48 4.00 10.16
CA ASP A 417 14.96 2.84 10.90
C ASP A 417 15.76 1.89 9.99
N SER A 418 15.33 1.73 8.73
CA SER A 418 16.05 0.91 7.73
C SER A 418 17.46 1.42 7.37
N THR A 419 17.82 2.63 7.78
CA THR A 419 19.18 3.17 7.60
C THR A 419 20.09 2.82 8.78
N GLY A 420 19.53 2.43 9.93
CA GLY A 420 20.26 2.16 11.17
C GLY A 420 20.96 3.41 11.73
N CYS A 421 20.30 4.56 11.65
CA CYS A 421 20.58 5.72 12.48
C CYS A 421 19.88 5.56 13.85
N SER A 422 20.35 6.28 14.87
CA SER A 422 19.82 6.18 16.24
C SER A 422 18.47 6.88 16.39
N ALA A 423 17.65 6.42 17.35
CA ALA A 423 16.42 7.10 17.74
C ALA A 423 16.68 8.55 18.24
N SER A 424 17.84 8.82 18.83
CA SER A 424 18.23 10.18 19.24
C SER A 424 18.65 11.10 18.10
N GLY A 425 18.84 10.57 16.88
CA GLY A 425 19.28 11.33 15.71
C GLY A 425 18.34 12.49 15.38
N LYS A 426 18.91 13.66 15.07
CA LYS A 426 18.10 14.87 14.77
C LYS A 426 17.23 14.71 13.52
N LEU A 427 17.56 13.80 12.62
CA LEU A 427 16.76 13.45 11.42
C LEU A 427 15.67 12.39 11.68
N ASN A 428 15.55 11.83 12.89
CA ASN A 428 14.49 10.89 13.22
C ASN A 428 13.11 11.58 13.10
N PRO A 429 12.15 11.05 12.32
CA PRO A 429 10.79 11.59 12.20
C PRO A 429 10.03 11.73 13.53
N SER A 430 10.38 10.91 14.53
CA SER A 430 9.81 11.04 15.89
C SER A 430 10.23 12.35 16.60
N ASN A 431 11.29 13.02 16.16
CA ASN A 431 11.80 14.26 16.76
C ASN A 431 11.20 15.54 16.12
N THR A 432 10.09 15.41 15.36
CA THR A 432 9.52 16.48 14.50
C THR A 432 9.00 17.72 15.23
N LEU A 433 8.67 17.64 16.53
CA LEU A 433 8.34 18.83 17.33
C LEU A 433 9.51 19.82 17.44
N SER A 434 10.73 19.39 17.12
CA SER A 434 11.91 20.25 17.06
C SER A 434 12.20 20.81 15.67
N TRP A 435 11.32 20.72 14.66
CA TRP A 435 11.65 21.03 13.24
C TRP A 435 10.85 22.22 12.64
N PRO A 436 11.52 23.17 11.95
CA PRO A 436 12.93 23.17 11.57
C PRO A 436 13.88 23.54 12.72
N ASN A 437 15.15 23.12 12.63
CA ASN A 437 16.21 23.47 13.59
C ASN A 437 17.58 23.59 12.91
N GLY A 438 18.65 23.65 13.71
CA GLY A 438 20.02 23.71 13.23
C GLY A 438 20.41 22.63 12.22
N TYR A 439 19.86 21.42 12.37
CA TYR A 439 20.21 20.21 11.60
C TYR A 439 19.17 19.83 10.55
N VAL A 440 17.94 20.34 10.64
CA VAL A 440 16.83 19.97 9.74
C VAL A 440 16.12 21.21 9.24
N ASP A 441 16.24 21.47 7.95
CA ASP A 441 15.64 22.60 7.26
C ASP A 441 14.28 22.26 6.61
N ASP A 442 13.62 23.26 6.04
CA ASP A 442 12.34 23.10 5.35
C ASP A 442 12.44 22.26 4.07
N MET A 443 13.61 22.21 3.41
CA MET A 443 13.82 21.37 2.24
C MET A 443 13.80 19.88 2.64
N TRP A 444 14.46 19.55 3.74
CA TRP A 444 14.46 18.21 4.32
C TRP A 444 13.06 17.81 4.80
N LYS A 445 12.37 18.71 5.52
CA LYS A 445 10.99 18.50 5.99
C LYS A 445 10.03 18.20 4.82
N LYS A 446 10.05 19.02 3.75
CA LYS A 446 9.25 18.81 2.53
C LYS A 446 9.65 17.53 1.80
N GLY A 447 10.94 17.25 1.67
CA GLY A 447 11.47 16.04 1.04
C GLY A 447 11.02 14.75 1.74
N GLN A 448 11.10 14.75 3.07
CA GLN A 448 10.61 13.70 3.95
C GLN A 448 9.10 13.47 3.82
N GLN A 449 8.31 14.55 3.79
CA GLN A 449 6.85 14.51 3.65
C GLN A 449 6.36 14.10 2.25
N GLY A 450 7.25 13.74 1.32
CA GLY A 450 6.89 13.21 0.00
C GLY A 450 7.37 14.05 -1.19
N GLY A 451 8.05 15.18 -0.95
CA GLY A 451 8.75 15.94 -1.99
C GLY A 451 9.92 15.17 -2.62
N TRP A 452 10.43 14.13 -1.96
CA TRP A 452 11.39 13.17 -2.51
C TRP A 452 10.77 11.79 -2.66
N SER A 453 11.21 11.02 -3.66
CA SER A 453 10.87 9.60 -3.76
C SER A 453 11.37 8.82 -2.52
N VAL A 454 10.78 7.66 -2.24
CA VAL A 454 11.22 6.78 -1.14
C VAL A 454 12.72 6.46 -1.25
N ASN A 455 13.18 6.11 -2.46
CA ASN A 455 14.58 5.81 -2.73
C ASN A 455 15.47 7.05 -2.53
N THR A 456 15.03 8.23 -2.98
CA THR A 456 15.79 9.48 -2.81
C THR A 456 15.96 9.87 -1.34
N TYR A 457 14.89 9.76 -0.53
CA TYR A 457 14.96 10.03 0.91
C TYR A 457 15.86 9.01 1.62
N LYS A 458 15.69 7.71 1.33
CA LYS A 458 16.54 6.62 1.86
C LYS A 458 18.02 6.85 1.51
N SER A 459 18.35 7.15 0.25
CA SER A 459 19.72 7.42 -0.20
C SER A 459 20.36 8.64 0.46
N LYS A 460 19.58 9.70 0.73
CA LYS A 460 20.08 10.88 1.46
C LYS A 460 20.45 10.53 2.92
N LEU A 461 19.61 9.76 3.62
CA LEU A 461 19.92 9.26 4.96
C LEU A 461 21.16 8.35 4.97
N PHE A 462 21.28 7.42 4.03
CA PHE A 462 22.48 6.57 3.91
C PHE A 462 23.76 7.37 3.61
N ASN A 463 23.68 8.44 2.82
CA ASN A 463 24.83 9.30 2.55
C ASN A 463 25.33 9.95 3.86
N ILE A 464 24.41 10.50 4.66
CA ILE A 464 24.72 11.11 5.96
C ILE A 464 25.32 10.09 6.93
N LYS A 465 24.76 8.87 7.01
CA LYS A 465 25.34 7.79 7.82
C LYS A 465 26.75 7.40 7.37
N ARG A 466 27.00 7.29 6.06
CA ARG A 466 28.32 6.97 5.50
C ARG A 466 29.34 8.08 5.77
N GLN A 467 28.95 9.35 5.61
CA GLN A 467 29.79 10.50 5.95
C GLN A 467 30.14 10.50 7.45
N MET A 468 29.15 10.28 8.32
CA MET A 468 29.37 10.11 9.76
C MET A 468 30.36 8.99 10.07
N GLN A 469 30.18 7.80 9.49
CA GLN A 469 31.08 6.66 9.73
C GLN A 469 32.52 6.95 9.25
N SER A 470 32.67 7.56 8.06
CA SER A 470 33.97 7.97 7.54
C SER A 470 34.64 9.05 8.39
N GLY A 471 33.86 9.99 8.91
CA GLY A 471 34.30 11.04 9.83
C GLY A 471 34.71 10.48 11.20
N LEU A 472 33.94 9.56 11.77
CA LEU A 472 34.28 8.89 13.04
C LEU A 472 35.57 8.06 12.94
N LEU A 473 35.88 7.50 11.77
CA LEU A 473 37.14 6.81 11.51
C LEU A 473 38.33 7.78 11.33
N ASN A 474 38.11 8.95 10.72
CA ASN A 474 39.14 9.95 10.43
C ASN A 474 38.72 11.36 10.90
N PRO A 475 38.53 11.58 12.21
CA PRO A 475 37.83 12.76 12.72
C PRO A 475 38.61 14.06 12.52
N LYS A 476 39.93 14.00 12.33
CA LYS A 476 40.78 15.18 12.09
C LYS A 476 40.60 15.80 10.68
N THR A 477 40.07 15.07 9.70
CA THR A 477 39.95 15.55 8.32
C THR A 477 38.88 16.64 8.15
N ASP A 478 37.68 16.40 8.69
CA ASP A 478 36.59 17.38 8.74
C ASP A 478 35.73 17.12 9.99
N PHE A 479 36.21 17.63 11.12
CA PHE A 479 35.56 17.39 12.41
C PHE A 479 34.19 18.08 12.50
N ASP A 480 34.04 19.26 11.91
CA ASP A 480 32.77 20.00 11.89
C ASP A 480 31.69 19.18 11.15
N ASN A 481 32.01 18.62 9.99
CA ASN A 481 31.07 17.72 9.30
C ASN A 481 30.83 16.40 10.04
N THR A 482 31.84 15.90 10.76
CA THR A 482 31.69 14.71 11.61
C THR A 482 30.73 14.98 12.77
N ILE A 483 30.80 16.13 13.43
CA ILE A 483 29.83 16.57 14.44
C ILE A 483 28.43 16.66 13.83
N ASN A 484 28.27 17.36 12.69
CA ASN A 484 26.96 17.54 12.06
C ASN A 484 26.29 16.20 11.72
N THR A 485 27.00 15.34 10.98
CA THR A 485 26.45 14.06 10.51
C THR A 485 26.21 13.08 11.66
N SER A 486 27.03 13.13 12.72
CA SER A 486 26.79 12.39 13.97
C SER A 486 25.56 12.92 14.75
N MET A 487 25.34 14.23 14.81
CA MET A 487 24.11 14.78 15.42
C MET A 487 22.87 14.43 14.59
N MET A 488 22.96 14.51 13.27
CA MET A 488 21.89 14.13 12.34
C MET A 488 21.46 12.65 12.50
N CYS A 489 22.41 11.72 12.55
CA CYS A 489 22.14 10.27 12.53
C CYS A 489 22.15 9.63 13.93
N ASN A 490 23.13 9.94 14.78
CA ASN A 490 23.27 9.36 16.13
C ASN A 490 22.68 10.22 17.25
N GLY A 491 22.54 11.53 17.04
CA GLY A 491 22.04 12.47 18.06
C GLY A 491 23.07 12.81 19.15
N LYS A 492 24.33 12.42 18.94
CA LYS A 492 25.44 12.59 19.89
C LYS A 492 26.62 13.27 19.18
N MET A 493 27.27 14.19 19.88
CA MET A 493 28.52 14.78 19.40
C MET A 493 29.67 13.76 19.56
N PRO A 494 30.56 13.61 18.56
CA PRO A 494 31.75 12.76 18.64
C PRO A 494 32.78 13.34 19.62
N GLU A 495 33.68 12.51 20.13
CA GLU A 495 34.80 13.00 20.94
C GLU A 495 35.76 13.85 20.11
N ILE A 496 36.36 14.86 20.75
CA ILE A 496 37.26 15.82 20.08
C ILE A 496 38.62 15.15 19.88
N PRO A 497 39.15 15.03 18.65
CA PRO A 497 40.36 14.26 18.35
C PRO A 497 41.67 15.02 18.60
N TRP A 498 41.61 16.13 19.34
CA TRP A 498 42.74 16.98 19.71
C TRP A 498 42.63 17.34 21.18
N ASP A 499 43.77 17.38 21.87
CA ASP A 499 43.86 17.95 23.20
C ASP A 499 43.53 19.45 23.13
N LYS A 500 42.62 19.88 24.00
CA LYS A 500 42.20 21.28 24.12
C LYS A 500 43.28 22.05 24.89
N PRO A 501 43.93 23.08 24.31
CA PRO A 501 44.93 23.88 25.03
C PRO A 501 44.34 24.48 26.31
N CYS A 502 45.19 24.82 27.29
CA CYS A 502 44.70 25.67 28.37
C CYS A 502 44.40 27.08 27.83
N TRP A 503 43.55 27.87 28.52
CA TRP A 503 43.23 29.24 28.09
C TRP A 503 44.47 30.09 27.84
N ARG A 504 45.52 29.94 28.67
CA ARG A 504 46.77 30.70 28.54
C ARG A 504 47.54 30.34 27.27
N ASP A 505 47.63 29.06 26.93
CA ASP A 505 48.28 28.64 25.68
C ASP A 505 47.47 29.08 24.47
N PHE A 506 46.14 29.00 24.54
CA PHE A 506 45.25 29.49 23.50
C PHE A 506 45.43 30.99 23.24
N THR A 507 45.49 31.84 24.27
CA THR A 507 45.76 33.28 24.07
C THR A 507 47.19 33.55 23.60
N ILE A 508 48.19 32.78 24.04
CA ILE A 508 49.57 32.87 23.52
C ILE A 508 49.64 32.52 22.03
N ILE A 509 49.01 31.42 21.61
CA ILE A 509 49.00 31.00 20.20
C ILE A 509 48.35 32.08 19.32
N LEU A 510 47.21 32.62 19.76
CA LEU A 510 46.41 33.53 18.95
C LEU A 510 46.91 34.98 18.93
N SER A 511 47.56 35.45 20.00
CA SER A 511 48.23 36.76 20.05
C SER A 511 49.43 36.87 19.11
N THR A 512 49.91 35.76 18.52
CA THR A 512 50.87 35.82 17.41
C THR A 512 50.26 36.41 16.13
N ILE A 513 48.94 36.31 15.95
CA ILE A 513 48.22 36.69 14.74
C ILE A 513 48.01 38.21 14.70
N PRO A 514 48.37 38.91 13.60
CA PRO A 514 48.16 40.35 13.50
C PRO A 514 46.70 40.76 13.75
N GLY A 515 46.53 41.78 14.59
CA GLY A 515 45.22 42.34 14.92
C GLY A 515 44.40 41.54 15.95
N VAL A 516 44.97 40.48 16.53
CA VAL A 516 44.44 39.81 17.73
C VAL A 516 45.10 40.41 18.98
N THR A 517 44.31 40.82 19.97
CA THR A 517 44.81 41.45 21.20
C THR A 517 44.12 40.89 22.45
N GLU A 518 44.83 40.84 23.58
CA GLU A 518 44.26 40.52 24.90
C GLU A 518 43.86 41.85 25.58
N ASN A 519 42.63 41.96 26.07
CA ASN A 519 42.15 43.13 26.79
C ASN A 519 42.80 43.19 28.18
N PRO A 520 43.49 44.29 28.56
CA PRO A 520 44.29 44.33 29.79
C PRO A 520 43.47 44.28 31.08
N THR A 521 42.18 44.62 31.03
CA THR A 521 41.32 44.72 32.22
C THR A 521 40.54 43.42 32.48
N ASN A 522 39.99 42.80 31.43
CA ASN A 522 39.13 41.62 31.56
C ASN A 522 39.72 40.32 30.97
N LEU A 523 40.91 40.40 30.35
CA LEU A 523 41.62 39.29 29.71
C LEU A 523 40.82 38.57 28.61
N ASN A 524 39.82 39.23 28.02
CA ASN A 524 39.15 38.75 26.82
C ASN A 524 40.12 38.83 25.63
N LEU A 525 40.03 37.84 24.73
CA LEU A 525 40.79 37.83 23.49
C LEU A 525 39.94 38.47 22.37
N SER A 526 40.37 39.63 21.89
CA SER A 526 39.70 40.42 20.85
C SER A 526 40.26 40.12 19.46
N PHE A 527 39.37 39.87 18.51
CA PHE A 527 39.64 39.68 17.09
C PHE A 527 39.21 40.87 16.26
N ASN A 528 38.85 42.01 16.87
CA ASN A 528 38.33 43.17 16.15
C ASN A 528 39.30 43.70 15.08
N GLY A 529 40.62 43.62 15.34
CA GLY A 529 41.66 44.00 14.37
C GLY A 529 42.05 42.89 13.38
N SER A 530 41.62 41.64 13.58
CA SER A 530 42.09 40.49 12.78
C SER A 530 41.43 40.40 11.40
N SER A 531 41.92 39.51 10.56
CA SER A 531 41.34 39.21 9.25
C SER A 531 39.92 38.63 9.34
N ALA A 532 39.19 38.73 8.23
CA ALA A 532 37.83 38.19 8.10
C ALA A 532 37.74 36.67 8.32
N SER A 533 38.80 35.91 8.02
CA SER A 533 38.85 34.46 8.24
C SER A 533 38.61 34.11 9.70
N PHE A 534 39.32 34.76 10.64
CA PHE A 534 39.09 34.56 12.07
C PHE A 534 37.72 35.05 12.52
N LYS A 535 37.30 36.25 12.12
CA LYS A 535 35.99 36.83 12.47
C LYS A 535 34.80 35.93 12.07
N SER A 536 34.97 35.09 11.05
CA SER A 536 33.96 34.13 10.58
C SER A 536 33.88 32.79 11.35
N LEU A 537 34.71 32.56 12.37
CA LEU A 537 34.79 31.25 13.05
C LEU A 537 33.66 30.98 14.07
N LEU A 538 33.05 32.03 14.63
CA LEU A 538 31.95 31.95 15.60
C LEU A 538 30.66 32.63 15.07
N THR A 539 30.48 32.66 13.75
CA THR A 539 29.23 33.14 13.14
C THR A 539 28.23 32.00 13.02
N VAL A 540 27.09 32.15 13.71
CA VAL A 540 25.98 31.19 13.65
C VAL A 540 25.49 31.06 12.21
N GLY A 541 25.79 29.92 11.57
CA GLY A 541 25.36 29.59 10.21
C GLY A 541 26.30 30.00 9.06
N GLY A 542 27.51 30.52 9.33
CA GLY A 542 28.39 31.08 8.29
C GLY A 542 29.45 30.14 7.68
N ARG A 543 29.90 29.11 8.40
CA ARG A 543 30.93 28.16 7.95
C ARG A 543 30.61 26.73 8.37
N GLY A 544 30.69 25.79 7.43
CA GLY A 544 30.57 24.35 7.68
C GLY A 544 29.13 23.83 7.80
N SER A 545 29.00 22.50 7.83
CA SER A 545 27.70 21.83 7.97
C SER A 545 27.23 21.74 9.42
N TRP A 546 28.11 21.93 10.41
CA TRP A 546 27.76 22.05 11.83
C TRP A 546 27.57 23.51 12.24
N LYS A 547 26.39 23.83 12.78
CA LYS A 547 26.12 25.11 13.42
C LYS A 547 26.63 25.03 14.86
N ASN A 548 27.80 25.61 15.11
CA ASN A 548 28.26 25.81 16.47
C ASN A 548 27.32 26.79 17.21
N GLU A 549 27.05 26.52 18.48
CA GLU A 549 26.17 27.34 19.33
C GLU A 549 26.92 28.54 19.96
N PHE A 550 28.22 28.65 19.64
CA PHE A 550 29.13 29.66 20.20
C PHE A 550 29.15 30.90 19.31
N ALA A 551 28.45 31.96 19.73
CA ALA A 551 28.59 33.29 19.13
C ALA A 551 29.75 34.09 19.76
N TRP A 552 30.21 35.13 19.07
CA TRP A 552 31.11 36.17 19.62
C TRP A 552 30.51 36.90 20.84
N VAL A 553 31.36 37.56 21.64
CA VAL A 553 30.95 38.63 22.57
C VAL A 553 31.33 39.98 21.97
N GLY A 554 30.50 41.01 22.14
CA GLY A 554 30.82 42.38 21.70
C GLY A 554 31.29 42.45 20.24
N LYS A 555 32.40 43.16 20.01
CA LYS A 555 33.04 43.27 18.68
C LYS A 555 34.10 42.18 18.50
N TYR A 556 33.65 40.95 18.28
CA TYR A 556 34.52 39.78 18.02
C TYR A 556 35.46 39.41 19.18
N GLU A 557 34.93 39.30 20.40
CA GLU A 557 35.69 38.85 21.58
C GLU A 557 35.35 37.41 22.00
N ILE A 558 36.35 36.70 22.53
CA ILE A 558 36.23 35.44 23.25
C ILE A 558 36.51 35.68 24.73
N THR A 559 35.60 35.23 25.59
CA THR A 559 35.80 35.19 27.04
C THR A 559 36.31 33.81 27.46
N LYS A 560 37.07 33.72 28.56
CA LYS A 560 37.48 32.43 29.13
C LYS A 560 36.29 31.49 29.37
N SER A 561 35.18 32.01 29.93
CA SER A 561 33.98 31.21 30.17
C SER A 561 33.37 30.59 28.91
N LYS A 562 33.37 31.31 27.76
CA LYS A 562 32.96 30.72 26.47
C LYS A 562 33.95 29.68 25.98
N TYR A 563 35.25 29.94 26.13
CA TYR A 563 36.31 29.01 25.78
C TYR A 563 36.21 27.70 26.56
N ASP A 564 35.94 27.76 27.87
CA ASP A 564 35.90 26.59 28.76
C ASP A 564 34.81 25.57 28.35
N GLY A 565 33.77 25.99 27.62
CA GLY A 565 32.73 25.11 27.06
C GLY A 565 33.29 23.92 26.27
N LYS A 566 32.79 22.70 26.55
CA LYS A 566 33.38 21.43 26.07
C LYS A 566 33.66 21.43 24.57
N TYR A 567 32.68 21.81 23.75
CA TYR A 567 32.77 21.84 22.28
C TYR A 567 33.04 23.23 21.69
N PHE A 568 33.67 24.14 22.45
CA PHE A 568 34.17 25.38 21.87
C PHE A 568 35.14 25.04 20.71
N PRO A 569 34.97 25.61 19.49
CA PRO A 569 35.64 25.14 18.28
C PRO A 569 37.11 25.60 18.16
N PHE A 570 37.91 25.37 19.20
CA PHE A 570 39.32 25.79 19.25
C PHE A 570 40.14 25.25 18.07
N TRP A 571 39.85 24.04 17.60
CA TRP A 571 40.53 23.43 16.44
C TRP A 571 40.43 24.29 15.19
N ASN A 572 39.30 24.98 14.97
CA ASN A 572 39.13 25.89 13.85
C ASN A 572 40.02 27.15 14.00
N PHE A 573 40.15 27.69 15.22
CA PHE A 573 41.06 28.79 15.51
C PHE A 573 42.53 28.39 15.30
N ILE A 574 42.95 27.26 15.87
CA ILE A 574 44.31 26.73 15.72
C ILE A 574 44.61 26.45 14.24
N ARG A 575 43.67 25.88 13.48
CA ARG A 575 43.81 25.63 12.04
C ARG A 575 43.94 26.93 11.23
N GLU A 576 43.14 27.97 11.49
CA GLU A 576 43.29 29.22 10.76
C GLU A 576 44.60 29.95 11.12
N SER A 577 45.05 29.87 12.38
CA SER A 577 46.38 30.37 12.79
C SER A 577 47.52 29.61 12.13
N ARG A 578 47.38 28.28 12.01
CA ARG A 578 48.30 27.41 11.28
C ARG A 578 48.36 27.80 9.80
N ASN A 579 47.21 27.97 9.16
CA ASN A 579 47.09 28.38 7.77
C ASN A 579 47.73 29.75 7.52
N TYR A 580 47.50 30.72 8.43
CA TYR A 580 48.16 32.03 8.38
C TYR A 580 49.69 31.87 8.39
N TRP A 581 50.25 31.16 9.37
CA TRP A 581 51.70 31.02 9.51
C TRP A 581 52.35 30.20 8.39
N ASN A 582 51.72 29.12 7.93
CA ASN A 582 52.17 28.36 6.76
C ASN A 582 52.30 29.26 5.51
N ASN A 583 51.37 30.20 5.33
CA ASN A 583 51.38 31.16 4.20
C ASN A 583 52.27 32.40 4.44
N ASN A 584 52.78 32.60 5.65
CA ASN A 584 53.57 33.78 6.05
C ASN A 584 54.94 33.40 6.62
N TRP A 585 55.55 32.35 6.05
CA TRP A 585 56.86 31.85 6.47
C TRP A 585 57.98 32.91 6.40
N ASP A 586 57.99 33.80 5.40
CA ASP A 586 59.01 34.86 5.31
C ASP A 586 58.87 35.90 6.44
N ILE A 587 57.64 36.17 6.91
CA ILE A 587 57.39 37.00 8.09
C ILE A 587 57.89 36.27 9.35
N PHE A 588 57.66 34.95 9.44
CA PHE A 588 58.18 34.12 10.53
C PHE A 588 59.72 34.14 10.57
N LYS A 589 60.40 33.90 9.44
CA LYS A 589 61.86 34.02 9.31
C LYS A 589 62.35 35.39 9.75
N THR A 590 61.79 36.47 9.19
CA THR A 590 62.18 37.85 9.50
C THR A 590 62.09 38.14 11.00
N ARG A 591 61.03 37.66 11.68
CA ARG A 591 60.89 37.80 13.14
C ARG A 591 61.89 36.98 13.95
N LEU A 592 62.35 35.82 13.48
CA LEU A 592 63.35 35.04 14.21
C LEU A 592 64.78 35.54 13.96
N LEU A 593 65.06 36.11 12.79
CA LEU A 593 66.37 36.66 12.42
C LEU A 593 66.75 37.94 13.18
N THR A 594 65.85 38.54 13.97
CA THR A 594 66.21 39.61 14.92
C THR A 594 66.97 39.07 16.14
N VAL A 595 66.87 37.77 16.43
CA VAL A 595 67.48 37.17 17.62
C VAL A 595 68.93 36.77 17.33
N PRO A 596 69.94 37.24 18.10
CA PRO A 596 71.36 37.02 17.78
C PRO A 596 71.82 35.54 17.68
N SER A 597 71.07 34.60 18.26
CA SER A 597 71.35 33.16 18.19
C SER A 597 70.73 32.46 16.97
N VAL A 598 70.06 33.21 16.09
CA VAL A 598 69.41 32.73 14.86
C VAL A 598 70.07 33.39 13.64
N SER A 599 70.24 32.61 12.58
CA SER A 599 70.85 33.04 11.32
C SER A 599 70.15 32.36 10.14
N SER A 600 70.33 32.89 8.92
CA SER A 600 69.86 32.20 7.72
C SER A 600 70.62 30.87 7.56
N GLY A 601 69.90 29.79 7.28
CA GLY A 601 70.48 28.46 7.10
C GLY A 601 70.90 28.23 5.65
N THR A 602 72.20 28.11 5.40
CA THR A 602 72.74 27.68 4.09
C THR A 602 72.91 26.15 4.04
N THR A 603 72.62 25.54 2.90
CA THR A 603 72.77 24.10 2.70
C THR A 603 74.24 23.68 2.54
N SER A 604 74.61 22.62 3.25
CA SER A 604 75.91 21.95 3.19
C SER A 604 75.99 21.06 1.94
N VAL A 605 76.77 21.44 0.92
CA VAL A 605 77.06 20.58 -0.24
C VAL A 605 78.08 19.51 0.14
N ASN A 606 77.70 18.24 0.09
CA ASN A 606 78.52 17.12 0.54
C ASN A 606 79.56 16.70 -0.53
N SER A 607 80.40 17.66 -0.91
CA SER A 607 81.45 17.48 -1.90
C SER A 607 82.84 17.40 -1.27
N LYS A 608 83.68 16.52 -1.83
CA LYS A 608 85.07 16.29 -1.42
C LYS A 608 85.95 16.48 -2.64
N TRP A 609 87.13 17.09 -2.47
CA TRP A 609 88.14 17.17 -3.52
C TRP A 609 88.56 15.75 -3.98
N GLY A 610 88.33 15.45 -5.26
CA GLY A 610 88.59 14.17 -5.90
C GLY A 610 89.83 14.14 -6.81
N GLY A 611 90.42 15.31 -7.12
CA GLY A 611 91.60 15.43 -7.98
C GLY A 611 91.41 16.41 -9.14
N TRP A 612 92.40 16.42 -10.04
CA TRP A 612 92.28 17.00 -11.38
C TRP A 612 91.84 15.91 -12.36
N SER A 613 91.07 16.28 -13.37
CA SER A 613 90.55 15.32 -14.37
C SER A 613 91.12 15.56 -15.77
N ASN A 614 91.55 14.48 -16.41
CA ASN A 614 92.17 14.44 -17.73
C ASN A 614 91.60 13.20 -18.46
N PRO A 615 91.19 13.26 -19.75
CA PRO A 615 91.37 14.32 -20.72
C PRO A 615 90.25 15.38 -20.78
N GLY A 616 90.63 16.63 -21.07
CA GLY A 616 89.75 17.82 -21.02
C GLY A 616 88.61 17.93 -22.05
N TRP A 617 88.32 16.87 -22.82
CA TRP A 617 87.14 16.80 -23.70
C TRP A 617 85.92 16.13 -23.04
N LEU A 618 86.08 15.58 -21.83
CA LEU A 618 85.00 14.99 -21.03
C LEU A 618 84.52 15.95 -19.96
N LYS A 619 83.19 16.02 -19.78
CA LYS A 619 82.55 16.77 -18.68
C LYS A 619 82.95 16.17 -17.33
N ARG A 620 83.41 17.03 -16.42
CA ARG A 620 84.03 16.64 -15.15
C ARG A 620 82.99 16.12 -14.15
N PRO A 621 83.23 14.97 -13.49
CA PRO A 621 82.33 14.45 -12.47
C PRO A 621 82.48 15.18 -11.14
N LYS A 622 81.54 14.96 -10.22
CA LYS A 622 81.49 15.56 -8.89
C LYS A 622 82.81 15.36 -8.13
N GLY A 623 83.35 16.45 -7.58
CA GLY A 623 84.59 16.51 -6.81
C GLY A 623 85.86 16.79 -7.64
N GLN A 624 85.81 16.74 -8.97
CA GLN A 624 86.99 16.97 -9.84
C GLN A 624 87.14 18.44 -10.25
N GLY A 625 88.40 18.92 -10.30
CA GLY A 625 88.77 20.28 -10.71
C GLY A 625 89.19 20.47 -12.17
N ASP A 626 89.60 21.70 -12.48
CA ASP A 626 89.83 22.38 -13.78
C ASP A 626 88.52 22.80 -14.50
N CYS A 627 87.44 23.07 -13.78
CA CYS A 627 86.26 23.74 -14.32
C CYS A 627 86.45 25.26 -14.33
N ASP A 628 86.31 25.87 -15.51
CA ASP A 628 86.21 27.34 -15.62
C ASP A 628 84.76 27.81 -15.43
N SER A 629 83.79 26.96 -15.80
CA SER A 629 82.35 27.24 -15.79
C SER A 629 81.51 25.98 -15.52
N ASP A 630 80.22 26.15 -15.25
CA ASP A 630 79.23 25.07 -15.14
C ASP A 630 79.21 24.17 -16.39
N ALA A 631 79.56 24.70 -17.58
CA ALA A 631 79.58 23.93 -18.83
C ALA A 631 80.65 22.82 -18.83
N ASN A 632 81.76 23.01 -18.11
CA ASN A 632 82.83 22.02 -17.96
C ASN A 632 82.42 20.83 -17.06
N CYS A 633 81.34 20.96 -16.28
CA CYS A 633 80.86 19.94 -15.37
C CYS A 633 79.85 18.97 -16.00
N GLY A 634 79.72 17.79 -15.39
CA GLY A 634 78.70 16.78 -15.72
C GLY A 634 77.27 17.32 -15.61
N PRO A 635 76.27 16.68 -16.26
CA PRO A 635 74.88 17.11 -16.18
C PRO A 635 74.39 17.29 -14.74
N GLY A 636 73.76 18.44 -14.45
CA GLY A 636 73.26 18.80 -13.12
C GLY A 636 74.29 19.38 -12.15
N LEU A 637 75.58 19.28 -12.45
CA LEU A 637 76.67 19.81 -11.61
C LEU A 637 76.98 21.27 -11.92
N LYS A 638 77.52 22.00 -10.93
CA LYS A 638 78.00 23.37 -11.03
C LYS A 638 79.49 23.47 -10.71
N CYS A 639 80.15 24.48 -11.25
CA CYS A 639 81.54 24.78 -10.94
C CYS A 639 81.65 25.74 -9.77
N SER A 640 82.57 25.47 -8.83
CA SER A 640 82.92 26.41 -7.75
C SER A 640 84.33 26.89 -7.90
N GLN A 641 84.51 28.18 -8.22
CA GLN A 641 85.82 28.86 -8.24
C GLN A 641 86.37 29.19 -6.83
N ASN A 642 85.58 28.96 -5.77
CA ASN A 642 86.02 29.17 -4.39
C ASN A 642 85.30 28.22 -3.42
N PRO A 643 85.63 26.92 -3.41
CA PRO A 643 84.92 25.92 -2.63
C PRO A 643 85.11 26.04 -1.12
N LYS A 644 86.07 26.86 -0.62
CA LYS A 644 86.12 27.20 0.82
C LYS A 644 84.94 28.07 1.27
N LYS A 645 84.29 28.76 0.33
CA LYS A 645 83.04 29.51 0.60
C LYS A 645 81.79 28.65 0.42
N LEU A 646 81.90 27.42 -0.09
CA LEU A 646 80.80 26.47 -0.11
C LEU A 646 80.65 25.80 1.26
N PRO A 647 79.50 25.91 1.95
CA PRO A 647 79.26 25.18 3.18
C PRO A 647 79.30 23.67 2.93
N GLY A 648 79.89 22.89 3.84
CA GLY A 648 79.85 21.42 3.77
C GLY A 648 81.00 20.73 3.04
N VAL A 649 81.85 21.48 2.34
CA VAL A 649 82.98 20.89 1.59
C VAL A 649 83.99 20.23 2.53
N VAL A 650 84.30 18.96 2.26
CA VAL A 650 85.29 18.18 3.03
C VAL A 650 86.70 18.53 2.53
N ASP A 651 87.32 19.55 3.14
CA ASP A 651 88.72 19.91 2.89
C ASP A 651 89.67 18.97 3.64
N GLY A 652 90.14 17.92 2.96
CA GLY A 652 91.20 17.03 3.44
C GLY A 652 92.61 17.66 3.44
N GLY A 653 92.71 18.99 3.57
CA GLY A 653 93.96 19.75 3.42
C GLY A 653 94.45 19.89 1.97
N ALA A 654 93.68 19.38 1.00
CA ALA A 654 94.01 19.40 -0.42
C ALA A 654 93.54 20.69 -1.12
N ILE A 655 92.54 21.41 -0.57
CA ILE A 655 92.01 22.64 -1.16
C ILE A 655 92.90 23.81 -0.72
N LYS A 656 94.14 23.84 -1.20
CA LYS A 656 95.09 24.94 -0.94
C LYS A 656 94.97 26.00 -2.03
N PRO A 657 94.97 27.31 -1.69
CA PRO A 657 95.15 28.36 -2.68
C PRO A 657 96.49 28.19 -3.41
N ASN A 658 96.54 28.61 -4.67
CA ASN A 658 97.82 28.83 -5.35
C ASN A 658 98.44 30.17 -4.88
N ASN A 659 99.65 30.47 -5.34
CA ASN A 659 100.38 31.69 -4.94
C ASN A 659 99.70 33.02 -5.35
N TRP A 660 98.63 32.96 -6.15
CA TRP A 660 97.82 34.10 -6.58
C TRP A 660 96.52 34.26 -5.78
N GLY A 661 96.32 33.46 -4.73
CA GLY A 661 95.14 33.51 -3.86
C GLY A 661 93.89 32.85 -4.43
N ALA A 662 93.93 32.34 -5.67
CA ALA A 662 92.86 31.53 -6.23
C ALA A 662 92.82 30.16 -5.54
N GLY A 663 91.65 29.78 -5.03
CA GLY A 663 91.41 28.42 -4.53
C GLY A 663 91.37 27.42 -5.68
N ARG A 664 91.54 26.13 -5.37
CA ARG A 664 91.23 25.08 -6.36
C ARG A 664 89.74 25.11 -6.67
N ASP A 665 89.40 25.05 -7.93
CA ASP A 665 88.05 24.98 -8.45
C ASP A 665 87.56 23.51 -8.52
N PHE A 666 86.27 23.24 -8.37
CA PHE A 666 85.73 21.90 -8.72
C PHE A 666 84.24 21.86 -9.02
N CYS A 667 83.84 20.81 -9.75
CA CYS A 667 82.44 20.50 -10.03
C CYS A 667 81.75 19.88 -8.81
N TYR A 668 80.67 20.49 -8.33
CA TYR A 668 79.86 20.01 -7.22
C TYR A 668 78.41 19.82 -7.67
N ASP A 669 77.66 18.94 -7.01
CA ASP A 669 76.22 18.85 -7.24
C ASP A 669 75.53 19.82 -6.26
N PRO A 670 74.81 20.86 -6.74
CA PRO A 670 74.06 21.76 -5.87
C PRO A 670 72.87 21.08 -5.18
N ASN A 671 72.45 19.89 -5.63
CA ASN A 671 71.37 19.09 -5.06
C ASN A 671 71.87 18.01 -4.08
N ASP A 672 73.18 17.73 -4.05
CA ASP A 672 73.84 16.85 -3.06
C ASP A 672 74.01 17.53 -1.69
N ALA A 673 73.09 18.44 -1.37
CA ALA A 673 72.96 18.91 -0.02
C ALA A 673 72.50 17.76 0.88
N THR A 674 72.91 17.75 2.15
CA THR A 674 72.36 16.85 3.18
C THR A 674 70.84 17.04 3.42
N PHE A 675 70.22 18.00 2.72
CA PHE A 675 68.79 18.15 2.52
C PHE A 675 68.47 18.23 1.03
N ASN A 676 67.63 17.32 0.52
CA ASN A 676 66.93 17.57 -0.74
C ASN A 676 65.87 18.67 -0.53
N GLY A 677 66.24 19.91 -0.88
CA GLY A 677 65.39 21.10 -0.78
C GLY A 677 66.23 22.37 -0.91
N GLY A 678 65.86 23.26 -1.84
CA GLY A 678 66.69 24.38 -2.30
C GLY A 678 67.27 25.26 -1.17
N GLY A 679 68.54 25.66 -1.36
CA GLY A 679 69.45 26.15 -0.31
C GLY A 679 69.21 27.53 0.30
N GLU A 680 67.97 28.04 0.33
CA GLU A 680 67.64 29.40 0.78
C GLU A 680 66.51 29.49 1.81
N ASP A 681 65.80 28.38 2.12
CA ASP A 681 64.54 28.43 2.88
C ASP A 681 64.59 27.73 4.26
N MET A 682 65.65 28.02 5.03
CA MET A 682 65.89 27.48 6.37
C MET A 682 66.35 28.52 7.39
N LEU A 683 66.13 28.24 8.67
CA LEU A 683 66.71 28.97 9.80
C LEU A 683 67.71 28.08 10.54
N ALA A 684 68.84 28.66 10.93
CA ALA A 684 69.90 28.02 11.68
C ALA A 684 70.06 28.66 13.07
N PHE A 685 69.96 27.84 14.10
CA PHE A 685 70.02 28.17 15.52
C PHE A 685 71.35 27.67 16.09
N LEU A 686 71.99 28.45 16.96
CA LEU A 686 73.16 27.99 17.72
C LEU A 686 72.76 26.90 18.73
N ASP A 687 73.60 25.88 18.92
CA ASP A 687 73.41 24.89 19.99
C ASP A 687 73.44 25.62 21.37
N ARG A 688 72.52 25.25 22.27
CA ARG A 688 72.23 25.93 23.56
C ARG A 688 71.60 27.33 23.44
N SER A 689 70.85 27.58 22.36
CA SER A 689 69.99 28.76 22.25
C SER A 689 68.74 28.67 23.16
N ARG A 690 68.01 29.79 23.32
CA ARG A 690 66.71 29.82 24.01
C ARG A 690 65.59 29.01 23.30
N PHE A 691 65.87 28.43 22.13
CA PHE A 691 64.92 27.62 21.34
C PHE A 691 65.18 26.12 21.44
N ASP A 692 66.27 25.70 22.08
CA ASP A 692 66.84 24.36 21.96
C ASP A 692 65.93 23.22 22.43
N ASP A 693 65.03 23.52 23.37
CA ASP A 693 64.14 22.56 24.04
C ASP A 693 62.69 22.61 23.50
N PHE A 694 62.39 23.46 22.50
CA PHE A 694 61.01 23.62 22.00
C PHE A 694 60.54 22.47 21.12
N ILE A 695 61.46 21.79 20.43
CA ILE A 695 61.20 20.63 19.58
C ILE A 695 62.35 19.64 19.71
N GLN A 696 62.06 18.37 19.44
CA GLN A 696 63.10 17.33 19.42
C GLN A 696 64.15 17.63 18.34
N THR A 697 65.32 17.01 18.50
CA THR A 697 66.46 17.15 17.59
C THR A 697 66.81 15.79 16.99
N THR A 698 67.09 15.75 15.69
CA THR A 698 67.49 14.55 14.95
C THR A 698 68.65 14.85 14.00
N THR A 699 69.36 13.84 13.53
CA THR A 699 70.37 13.92 12.46
C THR A 699 69.85 13.47 11.09
N SER A 700 68.57 13.08 11.00
CA SER A 700 67.90 12.68 9.76
C SER A 700 67.04 13.82 9.19
N ALA A 701 67.37 14.31 7.99
CA ALA A 701 66.61 15.35 7.29
C ALA A 701 65.15 14.94 7.02
N SER A 702 64.93 13.67 6.65
CA SER A 702 63.59 13.12 6.43
C SER A 702 62.78 13.10 7.73
N THR A 703 63.40 12.72 8.85
CA THR A 703 62.76 12.73 10.18
C THR A 703 62.48 14.16 10.64
N ALA A 704 63.41 15.10 10.43
CA ALA A 704 63.24 16.52 10.76
C ALA A 704 62.00 17.11 10.04
N ASN A 705 61.90 16.91 8.73
CA ASN A 705 60.79 17.40 7.92
C ASN A 705 59.46 16.70 8.24
N SER A 706 59.45 15.37 8.42
CA SER A 706 58.23 14.59 8.67
C SER A 706 57.68 14.66 10.10
N LYS A 707 58.49 15.13 11.07
CA LYS A 707 58.09 15.30 12.47
C LYS A 707 58.08 16.76 12.97
N GLY A 708 58.60 17.71 12.19
CA GLY A 708 58.74 19.11 12.62
C GLY A 708 59.84 19.29 13.68
N TYR A 709 60.94 18.54 13.55
CA TYR A 709 62.07 18.53 14.49
C TYR A 709 63.24 19.36 13.96
N PHE A 710 64.16 19.77 14.85
CA PHE A 710 65.44 20.32 14.43
C PHE A 710 66.30 19.26 13.73
N LEU A 711 66.95 19.60 12.62
CA LEU A 711 68.14 18.85 12.18
C LEU A 711 69.38 19.39 12.89
N LYS A 712 70.17 18.52 13.54
CA LYS A 712 71.50 18.88 14.05
C LYS A 712 72.57 18.62 13.00
N VAL A 713 73.34 19.66 12.68
CA VAL A 713 74.55 19.57 11.84
C VAL A 713 75.67 20.32 12.56
N GLY A 714 76.66 19.58 13.08
CA GLY A 714 77.72 20.13 13.92
C GLY A 714 77.16 20.84 15.17
N LEU A 715 77.57 22.10 15.36
CA LEU A 715 77.15 22.97 16.47
C LEU A 715 75.93 23.86 16.14
N LYS A 716 75.15 23.50 15.11
CA LYS A 716 73.93 24.22 14.72
C LYS A 716 72.74 23.29 14.59
N LYS A 717 71.56 23.81 14.93
CA LYS A 717 70.24 23.19 14.75
C LYS A 717 69.50 23.92 13.63
N TYR A 718 68.79 23.21 12.76
CA TYR A 718 68.16 23.77 11.57
C TYR A 718 66.66 23.47 11.53
N VAL A 719 65.85 24.46 11.13
CA VAL A 719 64.44 24.30 10.80
C VAL A 719 64.24 24.67 9.33
N SER A 720 63.77 23.71 8.54
CA SER A 720 63.33 23.95 7.16
C SER A 720 61.88 24.45 7.13
N LYS A 721 61.46 25.11 6.05
CA LYS A 721 60.04 25.42 5.82
C LYS A 721 59.13 24.18 5.89
N GLN A 722 59.60 23.01 5.44
CA GLN A 722 58.82 21.78 5.50
C GLN A 722 58.66 21.27 6.94
N ALA A 723 59.72 21.30 7.75
CA ALA A 723 59.65 21.00 9.17
C ALA A 723 58.76 22.01 9.92
N PHE A 724 58.89 23.30 9.60
CA PHE A 724 58.02 24.36 10.10
C PHE A 724 56.55 24.10 9.76
N MET A 725 56.22 23.63 8.56
CA MET A 725 54.84 23.35 8.11
C MET A 725 54.18 22.14 8.77
N ASN A 726 54.94 21.25 9.44
CA ASN A 726 54.42 20.08 10.15
C ASN A 726 53.40 20.47 11.23
N GLU A 727 52.23 19.80 11.28
CA GLU A 727 51.12 20.17 12.19
C GLU A 727 51.54 20.38 13.66
N ASN A 728 52.53 19.61 14.15
CA ASN A 728 53.00 19.63 15.53
C ASN A 728 54.07 20.70 15.82
N PHE A 729 54.55 21.45 14.81
CA PHE A 729 55.61 22.45 14.99
C PHE A 729 55.09 23.66 15.81
N PRO A 730 55.66 23.98 17.00
CA PRO A 730 55.10 24.96 17.93
C PRO A 730 55.55 26.38 17.61
N TYR A 731 55.15 26.90 16.43
CA TYR A 731 55.58 28.21 15.91
C TYR A 731 55.41 29.37 16.91
N TRP A 732 54.41 29.29 17.81
CA TRP A 732 54.12 30.33 18.79
C TRP A 732 55.20 30.43 19.88
N LEU A 733 55.85 29.32 20.26
CA LEU A 733 56.96 29.34 21.22
C LEU A 733 58.17 30.07 20.62
N PHE A 734 58.46 29.79 19.35
CA PHE A 734 59.53 30.48 18.61
C PHE A 734 59.25 31.98 18.49
N LEU A 735 58.06 32.37 18.02
CA LEU A 735 57.69 33.78 17.87
C LEU A 735 57.67 34.53 19.21
N ARG A 736 57.13 33.92 20.27
CA ARG A 736 57.09 34.53 21.60
C ARG A 736 58.49 34.77 22.14
N THR A 737 59.38 33.78 22.02
CA THR A 737 60.77 33.91 22.44
C THR A 737 61.50 34.97 21.63
N ALA A 738 61.26 35.07 20.33
CA ALA A 738 61.85 36.14 19.53
C ALA A 738 61.32 37.54 19.87
N SER A 739 60.04 37.68 20.27
CA SER A 739 59.48 38.98 20.66
C SER A 739 59.94 39.53 22.02
N VAL A 740 60.75 38.76 22.77
CA VAL A 740 61.28 39.12 24.10
C VAL A 740 62.79 39.47 24.05
N ASN A 741 63.39 39.47 22.86
CA ASN A 741 64.78 39.89 22.61
C ASN A 741 64.81 40.96 21.50
#